data_AF-A0A9P6TYI6-F1
#
_entry.id   AF-A0A9P6TYI6-F1
#
_cell.length_a   1.000
_cell.length_b   1.000
_cell.length_c   1.000
_cell.angle_alpha   90.00
_cell.angle_beta   90.00
_cell.angle_gamma   90.00
#
_symmetry.space_group_name_H-M   'P 1'
#
loop_
_entity.id
_entity.type
_entity.pdbx_description
1 polymer ?
#
loop_
_entity_poly.entity_id
_entity_poly.type
_entity_poly.pdbx_seq_one_letter_code
_entity_poly.pdbx_strand_id
1 'polypeptide(L)'
;PSTFELGAKIGAGAYGSVFHAQWNGQSVAAKQFHLVQATPTQQQSVQREMALMQRLRHRHIIQFYEALEIQGQTFLVMDLAERGNLADAIDRGELNAGLVSNSGVRGSGGGSGDRGDEGIQVGWATKTRIAHEIARGLEYIHGQGVLHRDLKPANVLLTKHMEVRLCDFGLAQVKTLGGASVTQQQAADFNFEGTPRWSAPELMAARPRYSTKSDMYALGLVMWAMAAECALPFRQHHDRVMLLTLVKRGDREPVPDHTPPEFRAWIERCWHPDPATRPEACEVVLMKPDDGQEAISRSVDSDASSASVTLVDGGLPARLLSLAPLAAVAEEGEQEDDEDQAAGQGGRQPDGLSDNSSSSNNNNQDHGEEAAAAQEEEQKEEEEEDHGPVEDLVTLLRKAALGGSSRAQVTLGRMYEHGRRVEQNHTEAVSWYRMAAAGAEEAAASAAAADNEAKKREEGEEEKQEKEEGEQENQEQAQESEVGRDLGNAEAQVLLGLMYEQGKGVTQDDVAAVGWYRKAAAQGHLKAQVFLGMAYEHGQGLDKDPAEAVVWYRRAATGGDAEAQKCLGVMYDHGIGIERDYVEAVVWYRRAAEQGNATAQKCLGVMYEQGHGVEKSDEEAVAWYRKAAEQNHPVAQFFLGLAYEHGQAVDQSFDEAAAWYRKAADQDYADAKCCLGVLYEYGRGLEQSDTEAVAWYRKAAEAGNARGELYLGLAYLYGRGTEQDDTKAGSWIRKSAERGYKEAQKHMAVLYKDGRIVEQSDEEAVAWFSKAAVQGDPDSQLGMGIMHEYGTGIEKSDEMAVQWYRKAAENGNATAQLYLGLAYESGQGIEVSTPDAVKWYRKAAEQGNAPAQKCLGLMYENGTGVEQSDVEAVKWYRKAADQGHAVGQFYLGLAYRNGQGVDVDHAQALTWLRLAAEQGIAAAQRHTGVMYEYGLGIEQDPVEGVKWYQKAADQEEALSMVYVGLAYEHGKGAEKDYAKAAEWYQKAALLGHSDAQKCLAVMYEYGHGVEASNAEAVRWYRAAAEQGHAVGQRCLGVMYRNGDGVEQSHEEAAVWFRKSAEQGEATAQLYLGASYLDGLGVEQNLEEGYSWVKKAADQGLARAQVNLGIMYTDGRCLEKNMAEAAELFRKAAAQGDSNAQCHLGKMYEHGDGVDQDLKQAFVWYTMAADQDHDKAKSSLARLTTAQDQQDKDQQDKDQQDKDQQDKVEKDKDCQQDENQQNKDQQDMVL
;
A
#
# COMPACT_ATOMS: atom_id res chain seq x y z
N PRO A 1 -26.87 14.05 8.66
CA PRO A 1 -27.14 14.81 9.90
C PRO A 1 -26.23 16.03 9.97
N SER A 2 -26.78 17.23 10.18
CA SER A 2 -26.05 18.51 10.15
C SER A 2 -25.05 18.73 11.31
N THR A 3 -24.82 17.71 12.14
CA THR A 3 -24.00 17.78 13.35
C THR A 3 -22.96 16.65 13.45
N PHE A 4 -22.76 15.88 12.38
CA PHE A 4 -21.73 14.82 12.31
C PHE A 4 -20.63 15.21 11.32
N GLU A 5 -19.42 15.44 11.82
CA GLU A 5 -18.23 15.71 11.01
C GLU A 5 -17.22 14.58 11.21
N LEU A 6 -16.92 13.85 10.12
CA LEU A 6 -15.92 12.79 10.13
C LEU A 6 -14.52 13.38 10.05
N GLY A 7 -13.68 13.10 11.04
CA GLY A 7 -12.29 13.55 11.12
C GLY A 7 -11.28 12.45 10.73
N ALA A 8 -10.07 12.55 11.27
CA ALA A 8 -8.96 11.65 10.94
C ALA A 8 -9.24 10.19 11.31
N LYS A 9 -8.71 9.25 10.51
CA LYS A 9 -8.74 7.83 10.84
C LYS A 9 -7.87 7.55 12.05
N ILE A 10 -8.44 6.97 13.10
CA ILE A 10 -7.76 6.66 14.37
C ILE A 10 -7.53 5.17 14.59
N GLY A 11 -8.08 4.30 13.74
CA GLY A 11 -7.85 2.87 13.83
C GLY A 11 -8.51 2.04 12.72
N ALA A 12 -8.34 0.73 12.78
CA ALA A 12 -9.03 -0.23 11.94
C ALA A 12 -9.38 -1.47 12.78
N GLY A 13 -10.63 -1.92 12.70
CA GLY A 13 -11.09 -3.17 13.31
C GLY A 13 -11.38 -4.25 12.26
N ALA A 14 -11.77 -5.44 12.70
CA ALA A 14 -11.96 -6.63 11.85
C ALA A 14 -12.89 -6.42 10.63
N TYR A 15 -13.78 -5.41 10.66
CA TYR A 15 -14.78 -5.17 9.60
C TYR A 15 -14.91 -3.70 9.17
N GLY A 16 -13.94 -2.83 9.51
CA GLY A 16 -14.10 -1.40 9.24
C GLY A 16 -12.96 -0.48 9.70
N SER A 17 -12.96 0.75 9.17
CA SER A 17 -12.07 1.82 9.63
C SER A 17 -12.73 2.63 10.75
N VAL A 18 -11.97 3.00 11.78
CA VAL A 18 -12.46 3.85 12.88
C VAL A 18 -11.88 5.25 12.70
N PHE A 19 -12.74 6.25 12.76
CA PHE A 19 -12.39 7.66 12.61
C PHE A 19 -12.67 8.41 13.91
N HIS A 20 -11.87 9.42 14.21
CA HIS A 20 -12.30 10.48 15.10
C HIS A 20 -13.43 11.23 14.40
N ALA A 21 -14.50 11.59 15.09
CA ALA A 21 -15.58 12.39 14.55
C ALA A 21 -16.09 13.39 15.60
N GLN A 22 -16.65 14.51 15.16
CA GLN A 22 -17.48 15.37 15.99
C GLN A 22 -18.92 15.00 15.78
N TRP A 23 -19.64 14.70 16.86
CA TRP A 23 -21.08 14.42 16.80
C TRP A 23 -21.79 15.18 17.91
N ASN A 24 -22.70 16.08 17.53
CA ASN A 24 -23.42 16.96 18.46
C ASN A 24 -22.49 17.79 19.38
N GLY A 25 -21.34 18.22 18.86
CA GLY A 25 -20.34 19.00 19.60
C GLY A 25 -19.48 18.18 20.58
N GLN A 26 -19.54 16.85 20.51
CA GLN A 26 -18.69 15.95 21.29
C GLN A 26 -17.74 15.14 20.38
N SER A 27 -16.49 15.00 20.82
CA SER A 27 -15.52 14.11 20.18
C SER A 27 -15.90 12.65 20.43
N VAL A 28 -16.12 11.91 19.34
CA VAL A 28 -16.54 10.50 19.34
C VAL A 28 -15.67 9.68 18.40
N ALA A 29 -15.70 8.36 18.55
CA ALA A 29 -15.17 7.44 17.55
C ALA A 29 -16.31 6.98 16.61
N ALA A 30 -16.07 7.01 15.31
CA ALA A 30 -17.00 6.55 14.29
C ALA A 30 -16.41 5.34 13.54
N LYS A 31 -16.96 4.15 13.77
CA LYS A 31 -16.56 2.92 13.05
C LYS A 31 -17.39 2.78 11.78
N GLN A 32 -16.73 2.95 10.64
CA GLN A 32 -17.30 2.77 9.31
C GLN A 32 -17.19 1.31 8.88
N PHE A 33 -18.30 0.69 8.47
CA PHE A 33 -18.27 -0.68 7.93
C PHE A 33 -18.29 -0.68 6.40
N HIS A 34 -17.46 -1.54 5.80
CA HIS A 34 -17.47 -1.77 4.35
C HIS A 34 -18.41 -2.93 4.00
N LEU A 35 -19.73 -2.72 4.11
CA LEU A 35 -20.74 -3.77 3.91
C LEU A 35 -21.03 -4.13 2.44
N VAL A 36 -20.46 -3.38 1.49
CA VAL A 36 -20.76 -3.52 0.04
C VAL A 36 -20.29 -4.85 -0.56
N GLN A 37 -19.35 -5.55 0.10
CA GLN A 37 -18.81 -6.86 -0.33
C GLN A 37 -18.83 -7.93 0.77
N ALA A 38 -19.54 -7.70 1.88
CA ALA A 38 -19.53 -8.59 3.04
C ALA A 38 -20.37 -9.87 2.80
N THR A 39 -19.85 -11.03 3.18
CA THR A 39 -20.61 -12.30 3.12
C THR A 39 -21.80 -12.28 4.09
N PRO A 40 -22.86 -13.09 3.86
CA PRO A 40 -24.00 -13.17 4.79
C PRO A 40 -23.58 -13.43 6.24
N THR A 41 -22.53 -14.23 6.45
CA THR A 41 -21.96 -14.52 7.77
C THR A 41 -21.31 -13.30 8.41
N GLN A 42 -20.57 -12.48 7.64
CA GLN A 42 -19.98 -11.23 8.12
C GLN A 42 -21.06 -10.20 8.47
N GLN A 43 -22.10 -10.09 7.65
CA GLN A 43 -23.24 -9.21 7.93
C GLN A 43 -23.96 -9.62 9.23
N GLN A 44 -24.19 -10.92 9.44
CA GLN A 44 -24.75 -11.44 10.70
C GLN A 44 -23.84 -11.18 11.91
N SER A 45 -22.52 -11.28 11.74
CA SER A 45 -21.55 -10.98 12.81
C SER A 45 -21.63 -9.53 13.26
N VAL A 46 -21.69 -8.58 12.31
CA VAL A 46 -21.82 -7.15 12.60
C VAL A 46 -23.15 -6.84 13.30
N GLN A 47 -24.25 -7.45 12.84
CA GLN A 47 -25.56 -7.28 13.50
C GLN A 47 -25.55 -7.81 14.94
N ARG A 48 -24.90 -8.95 15.20
CA ARG A 48 -24.74 -9.50 16.55
C ARG A 48 -23.89 -8.59 17.44
N GLU A 49 -22.77 -8.09 16.94
CA GLU A 49 -21.90 -7.14 17.64
C GLU A 49 -22.68 -5.87 18.03
N MET A 50 -23.43 -5.29 17.10
CA MET A 50 -24.29 -4.11 17.34
C MET A 50 -25.35 -4.37 18.41
N ALA A 51 -26.08 -5.49 18.30
CA ALA A 51 -27.12 -5.85 19.26
C ALA A 51 -26.56 -6.09 20.68
N LEU A 52 -25.33 -6.63 20.77
CA LEU A 52 -24.64 -6.82 22.04
C LEU A 52 -24.20 -5.47 22.64
N MET A 53 -23.57 -4.60 21.84
CA MET A 53 -23.10 -3.28 22.28
C MET A 53 -24.24 -2.36 22.72
N GLN A 54 -25.44 -2.49 22.16
CA GLN A 54 -26.63 -1.76 22.65
C GLN A 54 -27.06 -2.19 24.05
N ARG A 55 -26.81 -3.45 24.43
CA ARG A 55 -27.19 -4.03 25.73
C ARG A 55 -26.16 -3.82 26.83
N LEU A 56 -24.87 -3.79 26.49
CA LEU A 56 -23.78 -3.67 27.45
C LEU A 56 -23.57 -2.18 27.79
N ARG A 57 -23.80 -1.81 29.06
CA ARG A 57 -23.57 -0.46 29.58
C ARG A 57 -22.77 -0.54 30.88
N HIS A 58 -21.48 -0.23 30.80
CA HIS A 58 -20.57 -0.26 31.94
C HIS A 58 -19.34 0.61 31.66
N ARG A 59 -18.78 1.26 32.69
CA ARG A 59 -17.65 2.21 32.52
C ARG A 59 -16.40 1.60 31.85
N HIS A 60 -16.23 0.28 31.95
CA HIS A 60 -15.10 -0.46 31.37
C HIS A 60 -15.41 -1.14 30.02
N ILE A 61 -16.56 -0.83 29.41
CA ILE A 61 -16.96 -1.33 28.09
C ILE A 61 -17.12 -0.12 27.17
N ILE A 62 -16.65 -0.22 25.93
CA ILE A 62 -16.81 0.87 24.96
C ILE A 62 -18.31 1.17 24.75
N GLN A 63 -18.72 2.42 24.99
CA GLN A 63 -20.13 2.79 24.86
C GLN A 63 -20.47 3.05 23.39
N PHE A 64 -21.50 2.35 22.91
CA PHE A 64 -22.14 2.64 21.63
C PHE A 64 -23.29 3.63 21.83
N TYR A 65 -23.34 4.66 20.99
CA TYR A 65 -24.37 5.70 21.03
C TYR A 65 -25.45 5.43 19.98
N GLU A 66 -25.09 5.47 18.70
CA GLU A 66 -26.05 5.38 17.59
C GLU A 66 -25.37 4.93 16.28
N ALA A 67 -26.15 4.38 15.35
CA ALA A 67 -25.72 4.09 13.98
C ALA A 67 -26.23 5.18 13.03
N LEU A 68 -25.33 5.87 12.35
CA LEU A 68 -25.66 6.94 11.40
C LEU A 68 -25.46 6.45 9.97
N GLU A 69 -26.38 6.80 9.07
CA GLU A 69 -26.20 6.62 7.63
C GLU A 69 -25.87 7.97 6.98
N ILE A 70 -24.71 8.05 6.34
CA ILE A 70 -24.18 9.27 5.73
C ILE A 70 -23.64 8.91 4.36
N GLN A 71 -24.16 9.54 3.31
CA GLN A 71 -23.76 9.31 1.91
C GLN A 71 -23.77 7.81 1.50
N GLY A 72 -24.74 7.04 2.01
CA GLY A 72 -24.89 5.60 1.69
C GLY A 72 -23.91 4.68 2.43
N GLN A 73 -23.20 5.18 3.44
CA GLN A 73 -22.31 4.42 4.32
C GLN A 73 -22.80 4.46 5.77
N THR A 74 -22.65 3.34 6.48
CA THR A 74 -23.06 3.20 7.88
C THR A 74 -21.87 3.41 8.82
N PHE A 75 -22.04 4.31 9.79
CA PHE A 75 -21.09 4.62 10.84
C PHE A 75 -21.68 4.28 12.20
N LEU A 76 -20.96 3.53 13.04
CA LEU A 76 -21.29 3.33 14.45
C LEU A 76 -20.57 4.37 15.29
N VAL A 77 -21.34 5.24 15.95
CA VAL A 77 -20.83 6.27 16.84
C VAL A 77 -20.64 5.70 18.24
N MET A 78 -19.43 5.84 18.78
CA MET A 78 -18.97 5.25 20.02
C MET A 78 -18.10 6.23 20.81
N ASP A 79 -17.82 5.87 22.04
CA ASP A 79 -16.81 6.52 22.88
C ASP A 79 -15.45 6.64 22.17
N LEU A 80 -14.83 7.82 22.28
CA LEU A 80 -13.46 8.02 21.84
C LEU A 80 -12.48 7.59 22.95
N ALA A 81 -11.44 6.82 22.58
CA ALA A 81 -10.33 6.48 23.44
C ALA A 81 -9.09 7.25 23.00
N GLU A 82 -8.74 8.32 23.71
CA GLU A 82 -7.78 9.33 23.23
C GLU A 82 -6.34 8.83 23.19
N ARG A 83 -5.99 7.79 23.97
CA ARG A 83 -4.64 7.18 23.96
C ARG A 83 -4.51 5.96 23.04
N GLY A 84 -5.60 5.55 22.38
CA GLY A 84 -5.62 4.38 21.50
C GLY A 84 -5.75 3.06 22.27
N ASN A 85 -5.16 1.98 21.74
CA ASN A 85 -5.22 0.65 22.34
C ASN A 85 -4.00 0.34 23.22
N LEU A 86 -4.13 -0.66 24.11
CA LEU A 86 -3.10 -1.07 25.05
C LEU A 86 -1.87 -1.68 24.36
N ALA A 87 -2.00 -2.28 23.17
CA ALA A 87 -0.86 -2.81 22.43
C ALA A 87 0.11 -1.67 22.07
N ASP A 88 -0.41 -0.60 21.49
CA ASP A 88 0.41 0.55 21.11
C ASP A 88 1.01 1.24 22.35
N ALA A 89 0.29 1.28 23.47
CA ALA A 89 0.81 1.83 24.72
C ALA A 89 1.96 0.99 25.32
N ILE A 90 1.90 -0.34 25.18
CA ILE A 90 3.01 -1.25 25.54
C ILE A 90 4.22 -0.97 24.63
N ASP A 91 4.01 -0.93 23.31
CA ASP A 91 5.09 -0.77 22.33
C ASP A 91 5.76 0.62 22.40
N ARG A 92 5.00 1.67 22.76
CA ARG A 92 5.53 3.01 23.00
C ARG A 92 6.20 3.18 24.37
N GLY A 93 6.17 2.15 25.24
CA GLY A 93 6.75 2.20 26.58
C GLY A 93 6.01 3.14 27.53
N GLU A 94 4.76 3.51 27.25
CA GLU A 94 3.96 4.46 28.06
C GLU A 94 3.65 3.93 29.47
N LEU A 95 3.79 2.63 29.68
CA LEU A 95 3.56 1.97 30.96
C LEU A 95 4.79 2.00 31.90
N ASN A 96 5.85 2.72 31.53
CA ASN A 96 7.13 2.77 32.25
C ASN A 96 7.60 4.20 32.58
N ALA A 97 7.45 4.60 33.84
CA ALA A 97 8.23 5.66 34.48
C ALA A 97 8.56 5.26 35.92
N GLY A 98 9.75 4.67 36.12
CA GLY A 98 10.28 4.39 37.47
C GLY A 98 11.34 3.30 37.55
N LEU A 99 12.57 3.59 37.09
CA LEU A 99 13.84 3.05 37.63
C LEU A 99 15.03 3.75 36.95
N VAL A 100 15.31 4.99 37.33
CA VAL A 100 16.66 5.55 37.21
C VAL A 100 17.21 5.69 38.62
N SER A 101 17.84 4.62 39.11
CA SER A 101 18.77 4.73 40.22
C SER A 101 20.08 5.32 39.69
N ASN A 102 20.38 6.53 40.15
CA ASN A 102 21.65 7.22 40.01
C ASN A 102 22.87 6.33 40.25
N SER A 103 23.78 6.25 39.27
CA SER A 103 25.22 6.35 39.53
C SER A 103 25.97 6.93 38.31
N GLY A 104 26.35 8.21 38.40
CA GLY A 104 27.55 8.73 37.74
C GLY A 104 27.39 9.63 36.50
N VAL A 105 27.22 10.94 36.70
CA VAL A 105 28.16 12.02 36.27
C VAL A 105 28.64 11.94 34.80
N ARG A 106 28.36 12.86 33.85
CA ARG A 106 28.47 14.35 33.78
C ARG A 106 27.84 14.76 32.43
N GLY A 107 26.94 15.75 32.37
CA GLY A 107 27.22 17.15 32.01
C GLY A 107 27.26 17.33 30.48
N SER A 108 26.59 18.26 29.79
CA SER A 108 25.99 19.58 30.03
C SER A 108 25.50 20.05 28.64
N GLY A 109 24.45 20.83 28.37
CA GLY A 109 23.50 21.60 29.16
C GLY A 109 22.65 22.49 28.21
N GLY A 110 21.52 23.00 28.72
CA GLY A 110 20.64 24.04 28.15
C GLY A 110 19.46 23.48 27.33
N GLY A 111 18.19 23.45 27.75
CA GLY A 111 17.40 24.37 28.61
C GLY A 111 16.93 25.56 27.76
N SER A 112 15.66 25.94 27.57
CA SER A 112 14.33 25.65 28.18
C SER A 112 13.30 26.48 27.35
N GLY A 113 12.01 26.21 27.24
CA GLY A 113 11.11 25.22 27.81
C GLY A 113 9.65 25.55 27.43
N ASP A 114 8.73 24.63 27.72
CA ASP A 114 7.35 25.01 28.08
C ASP A 114 6.80 23.99 29.11
N ARG A 115 5.98 24.48 30.04
CA ARG A 115 5.56 23.81 31.28
C ARG A 115 4.18 23.17 31.13
N GLY A 116 4.05 21.99 31.73
CA GLY A 116 2.87 21.65 32.52
C GLY A 116 1.86 20.70 31.88
N ASP A 117 2.17 19.41 31.89
CA ASP A 117 1.16 18.40 32.20
C ASP A 117 1.75 17.51 33.30
N GLU A 118 1.01 17.35 34.40
CA GLU A 118 1.49 16.71 35.63
C GLU A 118 1.84 15.24 35.34
N GLY A 119 3.14 14.94 35.41
CA GLY A 119 3.67 13.58 35.19
C GLY A 119 3.15 12.60 36.23
N ILE A 120 2.13 11.82 35.86
CA ILE A 120 1.72 10.63 36.60
C ILE A 120 2.93 9.69 36.66
N GLN A 121 3.33 9.24 37.86
CA GLN A 121 4.30 8.16 38.03
C GLN A 121 3.71 6.84 37.51
N VAL A 122 3.97 6.50 36.25
CA VAL A 122 3.39 5.31 35.59
C VAL A 122 4.31 4.09 35.78
N GLY A 123 4.34 3.53 36.99
CA GLY A 123 5.06 2.27 37.30
C GLY A 123 4.15 1.04 37.37
N TRP A 124 4.58 0.00 38.10
CA TRP A 124 3.80 -1.23 38.35
C TRP A 124 2.39 -0.97 38.91
N ALA A 125 2.19 0.13 39.65
CA ALA A 125 0.86 0.55 40.10
C ALA A 125 -0.13 0.77 38.94
N THR A 126 0.31 1.30 37.81
CA THR A 126 -0.55 1.47 36.63
C THR A 126 -0.80 0.16 35.90
N LYS A 127 0.23 -0.69 35.72
CA LYS A 127 0.07 -2.05 35.15
C LYS A 127 -0.94 -2.86 35.98
N THR A 128 -0.85 -2.77 37.30
CA THR A 128 -1.80 -3.38 38.24
C THR A 128 -3.20 -2.79 38.12
N ARG A 129 -3.35 -1.47 38.07
CA ARG A 129 -4.66 -0.81 37.88
C ARG A 129 -5.33 -1.26 36.58
N ILE A 130 -4.60 -1.22 35.46
CA ILE A 130 -5.11 -1.64 34.14
C ILE A 130 -5.58 -3.10 34.18
N ALA A 131 -4.80 -4.01 34.78
CA ALA A 131 -5.19 -5.42 34.93
C ALA A 131 -6.51 -5.57 35.71
N HIS A 132 -6.70 -4.81 36.80
CA HIS A 132 -7.94 -4.82 37.58
C HIS A 132 -9.12 -4.24 36.81
N GLU A 133 -8.93 -3.16 36.06
CA GLU A 133 -10.00 -2.56 35.26
C GLU A 133 -10.45 -3.47 34.11
N ILE A 134 -9.51 -4.18 33.45
CA ILE A 134 -9.85 -5.24 32.48
C ILE A 134 -10.68 -6.33 33.18
N ALA A 135 -10.25 -6.79 34.37
CA ALA A 135 -10.99 -7.80 35.13
C ALA A 135 -12.40 -7.32 35.52
N ARG A 136 -12.60 -6.05 35.88
CA ARG A 136 -13.94 -5.47 36.13
C ARG A 136 -14.80 -5.46 34.87
N GLY A 137 -14.22 -5.18 33.71
CA GLY A 137 -14.91 -5.29 32.42
C GLY A 137 -15.35 -6.73 32.13
N LEU A 138 -14.47 -7.70 32.34
CA LEU A 138 -14.76 -9.13 32.18
C LEU A 138 -15.84 -9.62 33.16
N GLU A 139 -15.75 -9.25 34.43
CA GLU A 139 -16.74 -9.58 35.46
C GLU A 139 -18.15 -9.15 35.04
N TYR A 140 -18.27 -7.91 34.55
CA TYR A 140 -19.55 -7.37 34.07
C TYR A 140 -20.10 -8.20 32.91
N ILE A 141 -19.32 -8.42 31.83
CA ILE A 141 -19.82 -9.15 30.65
C ILE A 141 -20.10 -10.62 30.96
N HIS A 142 -19.28 -11.26 31.81
CA HIS A 142 -19.50 -12.63 32.28
C HIS A 142 -20.80 -12.73 33.09
N GLY A 143 -21.09 -11.73 33.94
CA GLY A 143 -22.34 -11.60 34.67
C GLY A 143 -23.58 -11.41 33.78
N GLN A 144 -23.41 -10.84 32.58
CA GLN A 144 -24.45 -10.76 31.55
C GLN A 144 -24.54 -12.04 30.69
N GLY A 145 -23.78 -13.09 31.03
CA GLY A 145 -23.71 -14.33 30.26
C GLY A 145 -22.96 -14.20 28.93
N VAL A 146 -22.13 -13.17 28.76
CA VAL A 146 -21.38 -12.90 27.53
C VAL A 146 -19.93 -13.37 27.70
N LEU A 147 -19.39 -14.07 26.70
CA LEU A 147 -17.96 -14.41 26.60
C LEU A 147 -17.29 -13.51 25.56
N HIS A 148 -16.11 -12.97 25.84
CA HIS A 148 -15.40 -12.08 24.91
C HIS A 148 -14.75 -12.84 23.74
N ARG A 149 -14.11 -13.99 24.00
CA ARG A 149 -13.51 -14.92 23.02
C ARG A 149 -12.29 -14.43 22.21
N ASP A 150 -11.95 -13.13 22.26
CA ASP A 150 -10.78 -12.56 21.58
C ASP A 150 -10.16 -11.39 22.37
N LEU A 151 -10.00 -11.55 23.69
CA LEU A 151 -9.34 -10.55 24.53
C LEU A 151 -7.83 -10.51 24.22
N LYS A 152 -7.32 -9.33 23.89
CA LYS A 152 -5.90 -9.06 23.59
C LYS A 152 -5.61 -7.56 23.76
N PRO A 153 -4.35 -7.11 23.86
CA PRO A 153 -4.03 -5.70 24.10
C PRO A 153 -4.63 -4.75 23.04
N ALA A 154 -4.74 -5.18 21.78
CA ALA A 154 -5.38 -4.39 20.72
C ALA A 154 -6.89 -4.13 20.93
N ASN A 155 -7.56 -4.99 21.72
CA ASN A 155 -8.99 -4.91 22.03
C ASN A 155 -9.27 -4.28 23.41
N VAL A 156 -8.24 -3.67 24.00
CA VAL A 156 -8.32 -2.92 25.26
C VAL A 156 -7.97 -1.46 24.94
N LEU A 157 -8.95 -0.57 25.01
CA LEU A 157 -8.76 0.86 24.73
C LEU A 157 -8.45 1.65 26.00
N LEU A 158 -7.65 2.70 25.86
CA LEU A 158 -7.23 3.58 26.95
C LEU A 158 -7.72 5.01 26.72
N THR A 159 -8.40 5.57 27.73
CA THR A 159 -8.79 7.00 27.73
C THR A 159 -7.57 7.89 28.00
N LYS A 160 -7.74 9.21 27.88
CA LYS A 160 -6.71 10.20 28.27
C LYS A 160 -6.17 10.00 29.70
N HIS A 161 -6.98 9.45 30.60
CA HIS A 161 -6.65 9.18 32.02
C HIS A 161 -6.16 7.73 32.28
N MET A 162 -5.84 6.98 31.22
CA MET A 162 -5.42 5.57 31.28
C MET A 162 -6.49 4.66 31.90
N GLU A 163 -7.77 4.99 31.71
CA GLU A 163 -8.88 4.12 32.09
C GLU A 163 -9.17 3.12 30.96
N VAL A 164 -9.54 1.90 31.32
CA VAL A 164 -9.77 0.79 30.40
C VAL A 164 -11.19 0.80 29.84
N ARG A 165 -11.33 0.62 28.53
CA ARG A 165 -12.58 0.27 27.83
C ARG A 165 -12.36 -0.95 26.93
N LEU A 166 -13.04 -2.07 27.22
CA LEU A 166 -13.00 -3.26 26.34
C LEU A 166 -13.82 -3.02 25.08
N CYS A 167 -13.29 -3.47 23.94
CA CYS A 167 -13.91 -3.31 22.62
C CYS A 167 -13.80 -4.60 21.78
N ASP A 168 -14.36 -4.56 20.57
CA ASP A 168 -14.36 -5.65 19.60
C ASP A 168 -15.05 -6.94 20.07
N PHE A 169 -16.39 -6.87 20.16
CA PHE A 169 -17.25 -7.99 20.53
C PHE A 169 -17.66 -8.86 19.32
N GLY A 170 -16.95 -8.76 18.19
CA GLY A 170 -17.31 -9.43 16.94
C GLY A 170 -17.39 -10.97 17.06
N LEU A 171 -16.60 -11.57 17.96
CA LEU A 171 -16.63 -13.00 18.26
C LEU A 171 -17.40 -13.35 19.55
N ALA A 172 -17.96 -12.35 20.24
CA ALA A 172 -18.60 -12.55 21.54
C ALA A 172 -19.88 -13.39 21.41
N GLN A 173 -20.14 -14.23 22.43
CA GLN A 173 -21.29 -15.12 22.44
C GLN A 173 -22.12 -14.93 23.71
N VAL A 174 -23.43 -14.77 23.55
CA VAL A 174 -24.40 -14.80 24.65
C VAL A 174 -24.70 -16.26 24.98
N LYS A 175 -24.35 -16.71 26.20
CA LYS A 175 -24.90 -17.96 26.75
C LYS A 175 -26.39 -17.78 26.96
N THR A 176 -27.21 -18.40 26.12
CA THR A 176 -28.62 -18.59 26.43
C THR A 176 -28.73 -19.38 27.73
N LEU A 177 -29.28 -18.74 28.76
CA LEU A 177 -29.63 -19.37 30.03
C LEU A 177 -30.77 -20.38 29.78
N GLY A 178 -30.42 -21.66 29.68
CA GLY A 178 -31.39 -22.76 29.59
C GLY A 178 -31.22 -23.60 28.33
N GLY A 179 -30.99 -24.89 28.51
CA GLY A 179 -30.68 -25.84 27.44
C GLY A 179 -31.75 -25.90 26.34
N ALA A 180 -31.32 -25.67 25.11
CA ALA A 180 -31.94 -26.21 23.91
C ALA A 180 -30.83 -26.83 23.07
N SER A 181 -31.03 -28.09 22.67
CA SER A 181 -30.10 -28.85 21.85
C SER A 181 -29.82 -28.12 20.54
N VAL A 182 -28.54 -27.89 20.25
CA VAL A 182 -28.09 -27.54 18.90
C VAL A 182 -28.59 -28.63 17.95
N THR A 183 -29.52 -28.28 17.06
CA THR A 183 -30.05 -29.18 16.04
C THR A 183 -28.93 -29.64 15.12
N GLN A 184 -29.00 -30.91 14.73
CA GLN A 184 -27.98 -31.72 14.04
C GLN A 184 -27.58 -31.21 12.63
N GLN A 185 -28.04 -30.03 12.21
CA GLN A 185 -27.78 -29.42 10.91
C GLN A 185 -26.79 -28.23 10.97
N GLN A 186 -26.24 -27.91 12.14
CA GLN A 186 -25.16 -26.91 12.34
C GLN A 186 -23.82 -27.54 12.77
N ALA A 187 -23.60 -28.82 12.43
CA ALA A 187 -22.41 -29.58 12.86
C ALA A 187 -21.19 -29.46 11.92
N ALA A 188 -21.24 -28.62 10.89
CA ALA A 188 -20.18 -28.50 9.87
C ALA A 188 -19.12 -27.42 10.15
N ASP A 189 -19.37 -26.45 11.05
CA ASP A 189 -18.52 -25.26 11.21
C ASP A 189 -17.97 -25.08 12.66
N PHE A 190 -17.28 -26.08 13.21
CA PHE A 190 -16.56 -25.90 14.50
C PHE A 190 -15.06 -25.70 14.26
N ASN A 191 -14.70 -24.68 13.48
CA ASN A 191 -13.33 -24.19 13.43
C ASN A 191 -13.05 -23.27 14.62
N PHE A 192 -11.81 -23.25 15.11
CA PHE A 192 -11.36 -22.31 16.12
C PHE A 192 -11.53 -20.86 15.61
N GLU A 193 -12.24 -20.03 16.40
CA GLU A 193 -12.46 -18.60 16.15
C GLU A 193 -11.74 -17.78 17.24
N GLY A 194 -10.83 -16.90 16.85
CA GLY A 194 -10.05 -16.05 17.76
C GLY A 194 -8.60 -15.89 17.31
N THR A 195 -7.81 -15.14 18.07
CA THR A 195 -6.38 -14.95 17.78
C THR A 195 -5.54 -16.04 18.49
N PRO A 196 -4.88 -16.97 17.77
CA PRO A 196 -4.22 -18.13 18.39
C PRO A 196 -3.22 -17.81 19.51
N ARG A 197 -2.42 -16.73 19.35
CA ARG A 197 -1.41 -16.29 20.33
C ARG A 197 -2.00 -15.92 21.70
N TRP A 198 -3.26 -15.48 21.73
CA TRP A 198 -3.97 -15.03 22.93
C TRP A 198 -4.91 -16.09 23.51
N SER A 199 -4.96 -17.27 22.89
CA SER A 199 -6.00 -18.26 23.14
C SER A 199 -5.57 -19.36 24.11
N ALA A 200 -6.55 -19.83 24.88
CA ALA A 200 -6.36 -20.92 25.81
C ALA A 200 -6.15 -22.26 25.08
N PRO A 201 -5.30 -23.18 25.57
CA PRO A 201 -4.99 -24.45 24.90
C PRO A 201 -6.22 -25.31 24.60
N GLU A 202 -7.23 -25.30 25.46
CA GLU A 202 -8.47 -26.07 25.29
C GLU A 202 -9.33 -25.61 24.10
N LEU A 203 -9.08 -24.42 23.55
CA LEU A 203 -9.73 -23.93 22.34
C LEU A 203 -9.14 -24.58 21.07
N MET A 204 -7.97 -25.21 21.17
CA MET A 204 -7.29 -25.90 20.06
C MET A 204 -7.65 -27.39 19.96
N ALA A 205 -8.64 -27.84 20.75
CA ALA A 205 -9.20 -29.18 20.65
C ALA A 205 -10.07 -29.32 19.39
N ALA A 206 -10.30 -30.57 18.94
CA ALA A 206 -11.19 -30.86 17.80
C ALA A 206 -12.63 -30.34 18.01
N ARG A 207 -13.00 -30.00 19.24
CA ARG A 207 -14.22 -29.26 19.60
C ARG A 207 -13.84 -28.16 20.61
N PRO A 208 -13.65 -26.91 20.16
CA PRO A 208 -13.30 -25.80 21.05
C PRO A 208 -14.36 -25.59 22.14
N ARG A 209 -13.92 -25.40 23.39
CA ARG A 209 -14.82 -25.15 24.54
C ARG A 209 -14.59 -23.75 25.11
N TYR A 210 -15.34 -22.78 24.62
CA TYR A 210 -15.30 -21.42 25.16
C TYR A 210 -15.99 -21.33 26.53
N SER A 211 -15.36 -20.62 27.47
CA SER A 211 -15.89 -20.41 28.82
C SER A 211 -15.38 -19.08 29.41
N THR A 212 -15.88 -18.67 30.58
CA THR A 212 -15.31 -17.51 31.28
C THR A 212 -13.81 -17.73 31.56
N LYS A 213 -13.42 -18.97 31.85
CA LYS A 213 -12.03 -19.38 32.10
C LYS A 213 -11.12 -19.24 30.88
N SER A 214 -11.64 -19.26 29.65
CA SER A 214 -10.82 -18.98 28.46
C SER A 214 -10.53 -17.49 28.29
N ASP A 215 -11.45 -16.60 28.66
CA ASP A 215 -11.18 -15.15 28.70
C ASP A 215 -10.18 -14.81 29.82
N MET A 216 -10.26 -15.50 30.96
CA MET A 216 -9.29 -15.34 32.06
C MET A 216 -7.89 -15.79 31.67
N TYR A 217 -7.77 -16.81 30.81
CA TYR A 217 -6.48 -17.19 30.22
C TYR A 217 -5.88 -16.06 29.38
N ALA A 218 -6.70 -15.45 28.53
CA ALA A 218 -6.29 -14.32 27.71
C ALA A 218 -5.90 -13.10 28.57
N LEU A 219 -6.59 -12.84 29.68
CA LEU A 219 -6.20 -11.82 30.65
C LEU A 219 -4.79 -12.07 31.21
N GLY A 220 -4.45 -13.33 31.52
CA GLY A 220 -3.10 -13.72 31.93
C GLY A 220 -2.03 -13.34 30.90
N LEU A 221 -2.32 -13.55 29.61
CA LEU A 221 -1.42 -13.18 28.52
C LEU A 221 -1.32 -11.65 28.33
N VAL A 222 -2.43 -10.91 28.50
CA VAL A 222 -2.39 -9.43 28.49
C VAL A 222 -1.54 -8.89 29.63
N MET A 223 -1.66 -9.46 30.83
CA MET A 223 -0.81 -9.11 31.98
C MET A 223 0.66 -9.46 31.72
N TRP A 224 0.95 -10.62 31.12
CA TRP A 224 2.29 -10.96 30.68
C TRP A 224 2.83 -9.96 29.66
N ALA A 225 2.04 -9.53 28.67
CA ALA A 225 2.48 -8.55 27.67
C ALA A 225 2.87 -7.20 28.30
N MET A 226 2.12 -6.74 29.32
CA MET A 226 2.47 -5.55 30.09
C MET A 226 3.75 -5.72 30.92
N ALA A 227 4.00 -6.94 31.44
CA ALA A 227 5.19 -7.26 32.22
C ALA A 227 6.44 -7.46 31.34
N ALA A 228 6.28 -8.10 30.18
CA ALA A 228 7.35 -8.39 29.23
C ALA A 228 7.66 -7.23 28.29
N GLU A 229 6.84 -6.17 28.32
CA GLU A 229 6.98 -5.00 27.45
C GLU A 229 7.02 -5.41 25.98
N CYS A 230 6.19 -6.40 25.67
CA CYS A 230 6.12 -7.04 24.38
C CYS A 230 4.66 -7.33 24.12
N ALA A 231 4.06 -6.57 23.20
CA ALA A 231 2.67 -6.74 22.85
C ALA A 231 2.40 -8.05 22.08
N LEU A 232 3.41 -8.89 21.78
CA LEU A 232 3.26 -10.08 20.95
C LEU A 232 3.88 -11.36 21.57
N PRO A 233 3.07 -12.25 22.17
CA PRO A 233 3.51 -13.60 22.55
C PRO A 233 3.94 -14.40 21.33
N PHE A 234 4.91 -15.30 21.51
CA PHE A 234 5.56 -16.16 20.53
C PHE A 234 6.22 -15.39 19.38
N ARG A 235 6.80 -14.22 19.65
CA ARG A 235 7.39 -13.34 18.63
C ARG A 235 8.36 -14.04 17.67
N GLN A 236 9.05 -15.10 18.12
CA GLN A 236 10.00 -15.88 17.33
C GLN A 236 9.36 -16.95 16.42
N HIS A 237 8.06 -17.24 16.58
CA HIS A 237 7.36 -18.28 15.82
C HIS A 237 6.39 -17.65 14.83
N HIS A 238 6.78 -17.65 13.55
CA HIS A 238 5.99 -17.09 12.43
C HIS A 238 5.12 -18.14 11.73
N ASP A 239 5.43 -19.43 11.88
CA ASP A 239 4.64 -20.53 11.29
C ASP A 239 3.36 -20.79 12.10
N ARG A 240 2.20 -20.70 11.42
CA ARG A 240 0.88 -20.85 12.05
C ARG A 240 0.66 -22.27 12.60
N VAL A 241 1.17 -23.31 11.94
CA VAL A 241 0.98 -24.71 12.37
C VAL A 241 1.79 -24.98 13.64
N MET A 242 3.03 -24.51 13.69
CA MET A 242 3.91 -24.57 14.85
C MET A 242 3.32 -23.77 16.01
N LEU A 243 2.87 -22.53 15.78
CA LEU A 243 2.22 -21.71 16.79
C LEU A 243 0.98 -22.41 17.38
N LEU A 244 0.10 -22.96 16.54
CA LEU A 244 -1.06 -23.73 17.00
C LEU A 244 -0.64 -24.96 17.81
N THR A 245 0.48 -25.61 17.44
CA THR A 245 1.03 -26.76 18.16
C THR A 245 1.54 -26.37 19.55
N LEU A 246 2.31 -25.28 19.66
CA LEU A 246 2.83 -24.74 20.93
C LEU A 246 1.67 -24.30 21.85
N VAL A 247 0.71 -23.55 21.29
CA VAL A 247 -0.48 -23.10 22.03
C VAL A 247 -1.28 -24.29 22.54
N LYS A 248 -1.47 -25.34 21.72
CA LYS A 248 -2.17 -26.58 22.08
C LYS A 248 -1.45 -27.40 23.15
N ARG A 249 -0.12 -27.37 23.19
CA ARG A 249 0.69 -28.00 24.27
C ARG A 249 0.65 -27.20 25.58
N GLY A 250 0.24 -25.94 25.52
CA GLY A 250 0.26 -25.03 26.66
C GLY A 250 1.63 -24.40 26.92
N ASP A 251 2.54 -24.47 25.95
CA ASP A 251 3.89 -23.87 26.04
C ASP A 251 3.78 -22.35 26.13
N ARG A 252 4.47 -21.68 27.07
CA ARG A 252 4.39 -20.22 27.25
C ARG A 252 5.76 -19.62 27.56
N GLU A 253 5.93 -18.34 27.24
CA GLU A 253 7.10 -17.57 27.59
C GLU A 253 7.30 -17.50 29.11
N PRO A 254 8.55 -17.46 29.59
CA PRO A 254 8.80 -17.18 30.99
C PRO A 254 8.30 -15.78 31.36
N VAL A 255 7.72 -15.65 32.55
CA VAL A 255 7.40 -14.33 33.11
C VAL A 255 8.73 -13.62 33.44
N PRO A 256 8.95 -12.36 33.01
CA PRO A 256 10.20 -11.64 33.22
C PRO A 256 10.59 -11.53 34.71
N ASP A 257 11.89 -11.69 35.01
CA ASP A 257 12.41 -11.74 36.39
C ASP A 257 12.13 -10.47 37.19
N HIS A 258 12.03 -9.31 36.53
CA HIS A 258 11.74 -8.02 37.16
C HIS A 258 10.24 -7.83 37.52
N THR A 259 9.38 -8.80 37.22
CA THR A 259 7.94 -8.76 37.54
C THR A 259 7.73 -8.95 39.05
N PRO A 260 7.00 -8.04 39.74
CA PRO A 260 6.67 -8.18 41.15
C PRO A 260 6.04 -9.55 41.45
N PRO A 261 6.40 -10.20 42.58
CA PRO A 261 5.93 -11.54 42.91
C PRO A 261 4.41 -11.70 42.87
N GLU A 262 3.67 -10.68 43.32
CA GLU A 262 2.20 -10.69 43.30
C GLU A 262 1.64 -10.64 41.88
N PHE A 263 2.18 -9.76 41.03
CA PHE A 263 1.75 -9.63 39.64
C PHE A 263 2.11 -10.89 38.82
N ARG A 264 3.29 -11.47 39.07
CA ARG A 264 3.69 -12.79 38.53
C ARG A 264 2.71 -13.88 38.93
N ALA A 265 2.33 -13.94 40.21
CA ALA A 265 1.36 -14.92 40.68
C ALA A 265 -0.01 -14.77 40.00
N TRP A 266 -0.43 -13.54 39.64
CA TRP A 266 -1.66 -13.30 38.89
C TRP A 266 -1.58 -13.79 37.45
N ILE A 267 -0.47 -13.50 36.75
CA ILE A 267 -0.21 -14.05 35.41
C ILE A 267 -0.31 -15.58 35.46
N GLU A 268 0.44 -16.21 36.37
CA GLU A 268 0.55 -17.66 36.53
C GLU A 268 -0.78 -18.34 36.87
N ARG A 269 -1.61 -17.71 37.70
CA ARG A 269 -2.96 -18.22 38.01
C ARG A 269 -3.93 -18.05 36.85
N CYS A 270 -3.89 -16.94 36.12
CA CYS A 270 -4.83 -16.66 35.04
C CYS A 270 -4.60 -17.57 33.83
N TRP A 271 -3.34 -17.82 33.46
CA TRP A 271 -3.00 -18.69 32.33
C TRP A 271 -2.68 -20.15 32.73
N HIS A 272 -3.18 -20.62 33.87
CA HIS A 272 -2.92 -21.97 34.34
C HIS A 272 -3.43 -23.02 33.32
N PRO A 273 -2.70 -24.14 33.07
CA PRO A 273 -3.11 -25.14 32.07
C PRO A 273 -4.51 -25.72 32.30
N ASP A 274 -4.84 -26.05 33.55
CA ASP A 274 -6.19 -26.49 33.95
C ASP A 274 -7.18 -25.30 34.03
N PRO A 275 -8.26 -25.26 33.23
CA PRO A 275 -9.27 -24.20 33.32
C PRO A 275 -9.96 -24.10 34.68
N ALA A 276 -10.07 -25.19 35.44
CA ALA A 276 -10.78 -25.21 36.72
C ALA A 276 -10.05 -24.43 37.83
N THR A 277 -8.73 -24.26 37.70
CA THR A 277 -7.90 -23.56 38.70
C THR A 277 -7.75 -22.06 38.42
N ARG A 278 -8.09 -21.62 37.20
CA ARG A 278 -8.05 -20.20 36.83
C ARG A 278 -9.09 -19.43 37.65
N PRO A 279 -8.80 -18.21 38.12
CA PRO A 279 -9.77 -17.41 38.88
C PRO A 279 -10.96 -17.01 38.00
N GLU A 280 -12.10 -16.68 38.60
CA GLU A 280 -13.12 -15.83 37.97
C GLU A 280 -12.68 -14.37 37.98
N ALA A 281 -13.24 -13.55 37.10
CA ALA A 281 -12.91 -12.14 37.00
C ALA A 281 -13.10 -11.39 38.34
N CYS A 282 -14.18 -11.69 39.09
CA CYS A 282 -14.43 -11.10 40.41
C CYS A 282 -13.34 -11.43 41.45
N GLU A 283 -12.69 -12.59 41.36
CA GLU A 283 -11.60 -12.96 42.26
C GLU A 283 -10.33 -12.13 42.00
N VAL A 284 -10.10 -11.73 40.74
CA VAL A 284 -9.01 -10.79 40.39
C VAL A 284 -9.35 -9.37 40.85
N VAL A 285 -10.63 -8.95 40.78
CA VAL A 285 -11.09 -7.64 41.24
C VAL A 285 -11.02 -7.46 42.77
N LEU A 286 -11.27 -8.53 43.53
CA LEU A 286 -11.36 -8.50 45.00
C LEU A 286 -10.00 -8.60 45.71
N MET A 287 -8.90 -8.80 44.99
CA MET A 287 -7.56 -8.91 45.58
C MET A 287 -6.92 -7.52 45.73
N LYS A 288 -6.40 -7.20 46.92
CA LYS A 288 -5.83 -5.88 47.20
C LYS A 288 -4.43 -5.75 46.55
N PRO A 289 -4.11 -4.61 45.91
CA PRO A 289 -2.73 -4.25 45.61
C PRO A 289 -2.01 -3.94 46.93
N ASP A 290 -0.81 -4.49 47.14
CA ASP A 290 -0.05 -4.22 48.36
C ASP A 290 0.35 -2.73 48.44
N ASP A 291 0.07 -2.12 49.58
CA ASP A 291 0.20 -0.70 49.87
C ASP A 291 1.67 -0.23 49.88
N GLY A 292 2.08 0.52 48.86
CA GLY A 292 3.23 1.42 48.88
C GLY A 292 2.75 2.86 48.67
N GLN A 293 2.57 3.59 49.77
CA GLN A 293 2.09 4.98 49.89
C GLN A 293 2.32 5.90 48.67
N GLU A 294 1.23 6.41 48.07
CA GLU A 294 0.96 7.85 47.98
C GLU A 294 -0.51 8.10 47.57
N ALA A 295 -1.11 9.14 48.15
CA ALA A 295 -2.55 9.38 48.17
C ALA A 295 -3.11 9.82 46.81
N ILE A 296 -4.10 9.09 46.29
CA ILE A 296 -5.05 9.64 45.31
C ILE A 296 -6.41 9.70 45.99
N SER A 297 -6.92 10.93 46.08
CA SER A 297 -8.16 11.31 46.73
C SER A 297 -9.36 10.56 46.18
N ARG A 298 -10.20 10.08 47.12
CA ARG A 298 -11.58 9.66 46.86
C ARG A 298 -12.39 10.82 46.23
N SER A 299 -12.94 10.60 45.04
CA SER A 299 -14.30 11.02 44.69
C SER A 299 -15.10 9.73 44.45
N VAL A 300 -15.63 9.13 45.53
CA VAL A 300 -17.06 9.16 45.85
C VAL A 300 -17.93 8.93 44.62
N ASP A 301 -18.33 7.66 44.46
CA ASP A 301 -19.54 7.24 43.80
C ASP A 301 -20.74 8.03 44.35
N SER A 302 -21.20 9.03 43.61
CA SER A 302 -22.56 9.54 43.70
C SER A 302 -22.87 10.34 42.44
N ASP A 303 -23.32 9.67 41.39
CA ASP A 303 -24.33 10.19 40.46
C ASP A 303 -24.84 9.06 39.56
N ALA A 304 -25.52 8.10 40.19
CA ALA A 304 -26.61 7.39 39.55
C ALA A 304 -27.88 8.21 39.74
N SER A 305 -28.02 9.34 39.04
CA SER A 305 -29.31 10.00 38.89
C SER A 305 -29.47 10.65 37.50
N SER A 306 -30.41 10.09 36.76
CA SER A 306 -31.25 10.74 35.74
C SER A 306 -30.65 11.90 34.93
N ALA A 307 -30.08 11.56 33.77
CA ALA A 307 -30.25 12.37 32.57
C ALA A 307 -31.17 11.61 31.63
N SER A 308 -32.45 11.99 31.63
CA SER A 308 -33.44 11.54 30.66
C SER A 308 -33.07 12.08 29.28
N VAL A 309 -32.37 11.28 28.48
CA VAL A 309 -32.38 11.45 27.02
C VAL A 309 -33.62 10.71 26.54
N THR A 310 -34.60 11.47 26.07
CA THR A 310 -35.76 10.96 25.35
C THR A 310 -35.29 10.06 24.22
N LEU A 311 -35.66 8.77 24.28
CA LEU A 311 -35.56 7.86 23.15
C LEU A 311 -36.33 8.48 21.99
N VAL A 312 -35.61 8.96 20.98
CA VAL A 312 -36.15 9.00 19.63
C VAL A 312 -36.06 7.55 19.15
N ASP A 313 -37.20 6.92 18.88
CA ASP A 313 -37.27 5.63 18.18
C ASP A 313 -36.68 5.81 16.77
N GLY A 314 -35.35 5.77 16.68
CA GLY A 314 -34.60 5.71 15.44
C GLY A 314 -34.63 4.28 14.93
N GLY A 315 -35.63 3.95 14.12
CA GLY A 315 -35.65 2.71 13.36
C GLY A 315 -34.38 2.56 12.52
N LEU A 316 -33.87 1.33 12.42
CA LEU A 316 -32.76 0.97 11.52
C LEU A 316 -33.06 1.51 10.10
N PRO A 317 -32.04 2.02 9.37
CA PRO A 317 -32.24 2.40 7.98
C PRO A 317 -32.72 1.21 7.15
N ALA A 318 -33.65 1.46 6.22
CA ALA A 318 -34.40 0.44 5.46
C ALA A 318 -33.51 -0.61 4.76
N ARG A 319 -32.25 -0.29 4.46
CA ARG A 319 -31.27 -1.20 3.86
C ARG A 319 -30.89 -2.37 4.78
N LEU A 320 -30.82 -2.15 6.10
CA LEU A 320 -30.49 -3.18 7.10
C LEU A 320 -31.70 -4.04 7.51
N LEU A 321 -32.93 -3.53 7.31
CA LEU A 321 -34.18 -4.27 7.56
C LEU A 321 -34.58 -5.22 6.42
N SER A 322 -33.99 -5.08 5.23
CA SER A 322 -34.38 -5.82 4.02
C SER A 322 -33.86 -7.27 3.91
N LEU A 323 -33.17 -7.79 4.94
CA LEU A 323 -32.45 -9.06 4.87
C LEU A 323 -32.68 -9.98 6.09
N ALA A 324 -33.95 -10.23 6.44
CA ALA A 324 -34.34 -11.32 7.33
C ALA A 324 -35.54 -12.10 6.77
N PRO A 325 -35.57 -13.45 6.86
CA PRO A 325 -36.75 -14.23 6.50
C PRO A 325 -37.74 -14.20 7.67
N LEU A 326 -38.82 -13.44 7.54
CA LEU A 326 -39.95 -13.52 8.47
C LEU A 326 -41.01 -14.46 7.90
N ALA A 327 -41.00 -15.68 8.43
CA ALA A 327 -42.12 -16.59 8.39
C ALA A 327 -43.19 -16.10 9.38
N ALA A 328 -44.37 -15.73 8.90
CA ALA A 328 -45.62 -15.76 9.65
C ALA A 328 -46.82 -15.78 8.68
N VAL A 329 -47.79 -16.60 9.02
CA VAL A 329 -48.97 -17.05 8.27
C VAL A 329 -50.22 -16.28 8.73
N ALA A 330 -51.24 -16.21 7.86
CA ALA A 330 -52.66 -15.82 8.08
C ALA A 330 -52.96 -14.30 8.04
N GLU A 331 -54.09 -13.79 7.50
CA GLU A 331 -55.34 -14.35 6.95
C GLU A 331 -56.09 -13.23 6.16
N GLU A 332 -57.21 -13.60 5.53
CA GLU A 332 -58.01 -12.97 4.45
C GLU A 332 -58.86 -11.72 4.78
N GLY A 333 -59.41 -11.09 3.73
CA GLY A 333 -60.61 -10.21 3.73
C GLY A 333 -60.51 -9.02 2.76
N GLU A 334 -60.90 -9.13 1.47
CA GLU A 334 -62.23 -8.89 0.86
C GLU A 334 -62.76 -7.43 0.81
N GLN A 335 -63.10 -7.01 -0.45
CA GLN A 335 -64.11 -6.02 -0.92
C GLN A 335 -63.82 -4.51 -0.79
N GLU A 336 -64.27 -3.58 -1.65
CA GLU A 336 -65.19 -3.47 -2.83
C GLU A 336 -64.87 -2.07 -3.46
N ASP A 337 -64.73 -1.93 -4.79
CA ASP A 337 -65.66 -1.33 -5.77
C ASP A 337 -65.78 0.23 -5.86
N ASP A 338 -66.00 0.65 -7.11
CA ASP A 338 -66.53 1.92 -7.67
C ASP A 338 -65.60 3.14 -7.86
N GLU A 339 -65.22 3.46 -9.11
CA GLU A 339 -65.93 4.27 -10.14
C GLU A 339 -65.83 5.78 -9.86
N ASP A 340 -65.21 6.57 -10.76
CA ASP A 340 -65.89 7.20 -11.90
C ASP A 340 -65.01 8.23 -12.66
N GLN A 341 -65.06 8.15 -14.00
CA GLN A 341 -65.09 9.21 -15.05
C GLN A 341 -64.08 10.39 -15.08
N ALA A 342 -63.70 11.01 -16.21
CA ALA A 342 -63.78 10.85 -17.67
C ALA A 342 -62.95 12.04 -18.26
N ALA A 343 -61.97 11.87 -19.15
CA ALA A 343 -62.02 11.94 -20.63
C ALA A 343 -62.59 13.23 -21.30
N GLY A 344 -61.83 13.75 -22.30
CA GLY A 344 -62.32 14.55 -23.44
C GLY A 344 -61.43 15.74 -23.83
N GLN A 345 -60.50 15.63 -24.81
CA GLN A 345 -60.67 15.89 -26.27
C GLN A 345 -61.17 17.33 -26.60
N GLY A 346 -60.66 18.10 -27.57
CA GLY A 346 -59.85 17.88 -28.76
C GLY A 346 -60.32 18.84 -29.89
N GLY A 347 -59.45 19.17 -30.86
CA GLY A 347 -59.80 19.79 -32.15
C GLY A 347 -59.55 21.31 -32.26
N ARG A 348 -59.29 21.91 -33.42
CA ARG A 348 -59.20 21.48 -34.83
C ARG A 348 -58.55 22.64 -35.64
N GLN A 349 -57.84 22.25 -36.70
CA GLN A 349 -57.46 22.93 -37.96
C GLN A 349 -58.55 23.83 -38.64
N PRO A 350 -58.36 24.39 -39.87
CA PRO A 350 -57.22 25.06 -40.57
C PRO A 350 -57.69 26.31 -41.37
N ASP A 351 -56.98 26.65 -42.47
CA ASP A 351 -57.20 27.67 -43.52
C ASP A 351 -56.55 29.04 -43.23
N GLY A 352 -55.87 29.74 -44.15
CA GLY A 352 -55.63 29.58 -45.57
C GLY A 352 -55.24 30.95 -46.16
N LEU A 353 -54.31 30.94 -47.12
CA LEU A 353 -54.11 31.90 -48.21
C LEU A 353 -53.54 33.32 -47.93
N SER A 354 -52.26 33.44 -48.33
CA SER A 354 -51.69 34.40 -49.28
C SER A 354 -52.36 35.77 -49.48
N ASP A 355 -51.54 36.82 -49.35
CA ASP A 355 -51.61 37.99 -50.23
C ASP A 355 -50.26 38.25 -50.93
N ASN A 356 -50.43 38.56 -52.21
CA ASN A 356 -49.54 39.09 -53.26
C ASN A 356 -48.65 40.27 -52.80
N SER A 357 -47.54 40.66 -53.44
CA SER A 357 -46.93 40.34 -54.74
C SER A 357 -45.66 41.19 -54.92
N SER A 358 -44.68 40.65 -55.66
CA SER A 358 -43.92 41.27 -56.78
C SER A 358 -43.42 42.73 -56.66
N SER A 359 -42.30 43.17 -57.20
CA SER A 359 -41.22 42.68 -58.05
C SER A 359 -40.46 43.94 -58.53
N SER A 360 -39.29 43.75 -59.16
CA SER A 360 -38.76 44.64 -60.22
C SER A 360 -38.06 45.93 -59.73
N ASN A 361 -36.98 46.43 -60.31
CA ASN A 361 -35.96 45.93 -61.24
C ASN A 361 -34.89 47.04 -61.33
N ASN A 362 -33.69 46.65 -61.73
CA ASN A 362 -32.77 47.41 -62.59
C ASN A 362 -32.03 48.68 -62.12
N ASN A 363 -30.71 48.52 -62.24
CA ASN A 363 -29.78 49.29 -63.06
C ASN A 363 -29.06 50.51 -62.46
N ASN A 364 -27.74 50.33 -62.52
CA ASN A 364 -26.74 51.25 -63.05
C ASN A 364 -26.35 52.49 -62.26
N GLN A 365 -25.02 52.58 -62.20
CA GLN A 365 -24.18 53.76 -62.38
C GLN A 365 -23.81 54.55 -61.15
N ASP A 366 -22.48 54.70 -61.08
CA ASP A 366 -21.72 55.88 -60.71
C ASP A 366 -21.86 56.39 -59.28
N HIS A 367 -20.72 56.30 -58.58
CA HIS A 367 -20.15 57.34 -57.73
C HIS A 367 -21.07 58.51 -57.31
N GLY A 368 -21.34 58.60 -56.01
CA GLY A 368 -21.91 59.79 -55.34
C GLY A 368 -22.72 59.36 -54.11
N GLU A 369 -22.13 59.39 -52.91
CA GLU A 369 -22.31 60.47 -51.91
C GLU A 369 -23.45 60.19 -50.92
N GLU A 370 -23.09 59.62 -49.76
CA GLU A 370 -23.51 60.09 -48.43
C GLU A 370 -22.62 59.41 -47.36
N ALA A 371 -21.36 59.85 -47.33
CA ALA A 371 -20.64 60.02 -46.08
C ALA A 371 -20.87 61.48 -45.70
N ALA A 372 -21.46 61.76 -44.54
CA ALA A 372 -21.52 63.12 -44.04
C ALA A 372 -20.18 63.45 -43.38
N ALA A 373 -19.25 63.96 -44.18
CA ALA A 373 -18.15 64.80 -43.71
C ALA A 373 -18.32 66.18 -44.36
N ALA A 374 -18.31 67.21 -43.55
CA ALA A 374 -17.88 68.56 -43.92
C ALA A 374 -17.21 69.11 -42.64
N GLN A 375 -15.87 69.08 -42.53
CA GLN A 375 -14.91 70.05 -43.07
C GLN A 375 -15.33 71.49 -42.77
N GLU A 376 -14.67 72.10 -41.77
CA GLU A 376 -13.48 72.96 -41.92
C GLU A 376 -13.83 74.28 -42.63
N GLU A 377 -13.77 75.40 -41.90
CA GLU A 377 -12.68 76.37 -42.09
C GLU A 377 -12.75 77.54 -41.10
N GLU A 378 -11.54 77.95 -40.76
CA GLU A 378 -11.05 79.21 -40.21
C GLU A 378 -11.77 80.50 -40.71
N GLN A 379 -12.08 81.42 -39.78
CA GLN A 379 -11.63 82.83 -39.72
C GLN A 379 -12.66 83.82 -39.15
N LYS A 380 -12.15 84.60 -38.17
CA LYS A 380 -12.31 86.04 -37.91
C LYS A 380 -13.70 86.71 -37.92
N GLU A 381 -13.87 87.50 -36.84
CA GLU A 381 -14.54 88.81 -36.65
C GLU A 381 -15.49 88.72 -35.46
N GLU A 382 -15.06 89.22 -34.30
CA GLU A 382 -15.23 90.60 -33.81
C GLU A 382 -16.58 90.80 -33.10
N GLU A 383 -16.47 91.33 -31.87
CA GLU A 383 -17.54 91.95 -31.06
C GLU A 383 -18.58 90.96 -30.46
N GLU A 384 -18.96 90.99 -29.19
CA GLU A 384 -19.04 92.09 -28.22
C GLU A 384 -19.12 91.50 -26.78
N GLU A 385 -18.80 92.35 -25.81
CA GLU A 385 -18.67 92.11 -24.38
C GLU A 385 -19.85 91.38 -23.69
N ASP A 386 -19.56 90.46 -22.76
CA ASP A 386 -20.11 90.60 -21.40
C ASP A 386 -19.18 89.95 -20.36
N HIS A 387 -18.49 90.82 -19.61
CA HIS A 387 -17.73 90.48 -18.43
C HIS A 387 -18.67 90.46 -17.20
N GLY A 388 -18.84 89.29 -16.56
CA GLY A 388 -19.49 89.14 -15.25
C GLY A 388 -19.01 87.87 -14.50
N PRO A 389 -18.92 87.85 -13.16
CA PRO A 389 -17.61 87.73 -12.49
C PRO A 389 -17.29 86.36 -11.89
N VAL A 390 -16.15 85.76 -12.30
CA VAL A 390 -15.52 84.60 -11.62
C VAL A 390 -14.62 85.04 -10.45
N GLU A 391 -14.23 86.32 -10.40
CA GLU A 391 -13.53 86.90 -9.24
C GLU A 391 -14.43 87.05 -8.00
N ASP A 392 -15.75 87.08 -8.16
CA ASP A 392 -16.66 87.22 -7.02
C ASP A 392 -16.76 85.94 -6.18
N LEU A 393 -16.69 84.74 -6.76
CA LEU A 393 -16.88 83.50 -5.99
C LEU A 393 -15.68 83.17 -5.08
N VAL A 394 -14.44 83.28 -5.57
CA VAL A 394 -13.24 83.05 -4.75
C VAL A 394 -13.12 84.15 -3.70
N THR A 395 -13.43 85.40 -4.04
CA THR A 395 -13.42 86.52 -3.10
C THR A 395 -14.50 86.37 -2.02
N LEU A 396 -15.71 85.94 -2.39
CA LEU A 396 -16.79 85.61 -1.46
C LEU A 396 -16.45 84.41 -0.58
N LEU A 397 -15.86 83.34 -1.13
CA LEU A 397 -15.41 82.17 -0.37
C LEU A 397 -14.28 82.55 0.60
N ARG A 398 -13.31 83.36 0.17
CA ARG A 398 -12.21 83.83 1.02
C ARG A 398 -12.73 84.74 2.14
N LYS A 399 -13.70 85.60 1.83
CA LYS A 399 -14.40 86.42 2.84
C LYS A 399 -15.19 85.58 3.84
N ALA A 400 -15.90 84.54 3.38
CA ALA A 400 -16.62 83.61 4.25
C ALA A 400 -15.67 82.74 5.09
N ALA A 401 -14.54 82.31 4.53
CA ALA A 401 -13.51 81.52 5.20
C ALA A 401 -12.76 82.33 6.26
N LEU A 402 -12.40 83.58 5.97
CA LEU A 402 -11.85 84.53 6.95
C LEU A 402 -12.89 84.93 8.00
N GLY A 403 -14.19 84.88 7.67
CA GLY A 403 -15.30 85.04 8.59
C GLY A 403 -15.59 83.83 9.48
N GLY A 404 -14.70 82.81 9.50
CA GLY A 404 -14.80 81.65 10.37
C GLY A 404 -15.62 80.46 9.82
N SER A 405 -16.05 80.50 8.55
CA SER A 405 -16.76 79.37 7.96
C SER A 405 -15.82 78.22 7.63
N SER A 406 -15.82 77.17 8.46
CA SER A 406 -15.02 75.96 8.23
C SER A 406 -15.34 75.28 6.89
N ARG A 407 -16.60 75.37 6.43
CA ARG A 407 -17.01 74.86 5.11
C ARG A 407 -16.35 75.64 3.97
N ALA A 408 -16.26 76.96 4.07
CA ALA A 408 -15.58 77.79 3.08
C ALA A 408 -14.05 77.57 3.11
N GLN A 409 -13.47 77.39 4.30
CA GLN A 409 -12.05 77.07 4.48
C GLN A 409 -11.69 75.71 3.84
N VAL A 410 -12.46 74.64 4.08
CA VAL A 410 -12.26 73.34 3.42
C VAL A 410 -12.43 73.44 1.90
N THR A 411 -13.45 74.18 1.44
CA THR A 411 -13.70 74.36 0.00
C THR A 411 -12.54 75.08 -0.68
N LEU A 412 -11.99 76.12 -0.05
CA LEU A 412 -10.79 76.79 -0.55
C LEU A 412 -9.56 75.88 -0.52
N GLY A 413 -9.36 75.13 0.56
CA GLY A 413 -8.28 74.14 0.65
C GLY A 413 -8.27 73.19 -0.56
N ARG A 414 -9.44 72.65 -0.92
CA ARG A 414 -9.60 71.79 -2.12
C ARG A 414 -9.32 72.52 -3.43
N MET A 415 -9.78 73.76 -3.55
CA MET A 415 -9.53 74.56 -4.76
C MET A 415 -8.03 74.83 -4.97
N TYR A 416 -7.30 75.13 -3.89
CA TYR A 416 -5.86 75.33 -3.96
C TYR A 416 -5.12 74.02 -4.22
N GLU A 417 -5.49 72.92 -3.57
CA GLU A 417 -4.94 71.58 -3.83
C GLU A 417 -4.97 71.19 -5.32
N HIS A 418 -5.98 71.65 -6.07
CA HIS A 418 -6.14 71.36 -7.50
C HIS A 418 -5.71 72.50 -8.46
N GLY A 419 -5.09 73.58 -7.97
CA GLY A 419 -4.69 74.72 -8.80
C GLY A 419 -3.39 74.52 -9.60
N ARG A 420 -3.18 75.28 -10.68
CA ARG A 420 -2.06 75.14 -11.65
C ARG A 420 -0.63 75.36 -11.09
N ARG A 421 -0.45 75.78 -9.82
CA ARG A 421 0.87 76.00 -9.16
C ARG A 421 1.00 75.15 -7.90
N VAL A 422 1.28 73.87 -8.10
CA VAL A 422 1.12 72.78 -7.13
C VAL A 422 1.78 73.03 -5.77
N GLU A 423 3.06 73.39 -5.70
CA GLU A 423 3.77 73.56 -4.41
C GLU A 423 3.29 74.77 -3.59
N GLN A 424 3.18 75.95 -4.21
CA GLN A 424 2.67 77.15 -3.53
C GLN A 424 1.23 76.97 -3.08
N ASN A 425 0.43 76.27 -3.89
CA ASN A 425 -0.96 76.02 -3.57
C ASN A 425 -1.15 74.95 -2.49
N HIS A 426 -0.27 73.95 -2.36
CA HIS A 426 -0.33 73.01 -1.23
C HIS A 426 -0.03 73.69 0.09
N THR A 427 0.95 74.61 0.13
CA THR A 427 1.22 75.42 1.34
C THR A 427 0.01 76.30 1.71
N GLU A 428 -0.65 76.89 0.71
CA GLU A 428 -1.86 77.68 0.93
C GLU A 428 -3.05 76.78 1.33
N ALA A 429 -3.19 75.58 0.74
CA ALA A 429 -4.20 74.59 1.13
C ALA A 429 -4.01 74.09 2.56
N VAL A 430 -2.77 73.79 2.99
CA VAL A 430 -2.42 73.44 4.36
C VAL A 430 -2.85 74.56 5.32
N SER A 431 -2.64 75.82 4.95
CA SER A 431 -3.06 76.95 5.80
C SER A 431 -4.59 77.00 5.98
N TRP A 432 -5.36 76.75 4.91
CA TRP A 432 -6.82 76.68 4.97
C TRP A 432 -7.33 75.45 5.73
N TYR A 433 -6.71 74.28 5.55
CA TYR A 433 -7.05 73.07 6.28
C TYR A 433 -6.67 73.17 7.77
N ARG A 434 -5.55 73.81 8.13
CA ARG A 434 -5.21 74.10 9.54
C ARG A 434 -6.24 75.01 10.19
N MET A 435 -6.62 76.11 9.53
CA MET A 435 -7.66 77.01 10.02
C MET A 435 -9.01 76.30 10.18
N ALA A 436 -9.37 75.41 9.25
CA ALA A 436 -10.59 74.61 9.36
C ALA A 436 -10.50 73.54 10.47
N ALA A 437 -9.33 72.95 10.67
CA ALA A 437 -9.06 71.89 11.64
C ALA A 437 -8.94 72.39 13.10
N ALA A 438 -8.64 73.68 13.30
CA ALA A 438 -8.45 74.33 14.61
C ALA A 438 -9.75 74.86 15.26
N GLY A 439 -10.85 75.00 14.52
CA GLY A 439 -12.07 75.65 15.03
C GLY A 439 -11.93 77.19 15.12
N ALA A 440 -13.04 77.90 15.23
CA ALA A 440 -13.12 79.35 15.01
C ALA A 440 -12.53 80.25 16.14
N GLU A 441 -11.32 79.96 16.64
CA GLU A 441 -10.62 80.85 17.60
C GLU A 441 -9.25 81.38 17.12
N GLU A 442 -8.58 80.74 16.15
CA GLU A 442 -7.24 81.20 15.72
C GLU A 442 -7.25 82.49 14.86
N ALA A 443 -8.42 83.01 14.47
CA ALA A 443 -8.51 84.33 13.87
C ALA A 443 -8.47 85.48 14.90
N ALA A 444 -8.66 85.19 16.20
CA ALA A 444 -8.61 86.19 17.27
C ALA A 444 -7.22 86.26 17.96
N ALA A 445 -6.44 85.18 17.95
CA ALA A 445 -5.10 85.15 18.56
C ALA A 445 -4.01 85.86 17.72
N SER A 446 -4.26 86.09 16.42
CA SER A 446 -3.35 86.84 15.54
C SER A 446 -3.44 88.38 15.68
N ALA A 447 -4.28 88.91 16.59
CA ALA A 447 -4.46 90.35 16.79
C ALA A 447 -3.97 90.89 18.15
N ALA A 448 -3.38 90.04 19.02
CA ALA A 448 -2.97 90.42 20.38
C ALA A 448 -1.45 90.27 20.64
N ALA A 449 -0.61 90.31 19.59
CA ALA A 449 0.85 90.32 19.72
C ALA A 449 1.43 91.74 19.55
N ALA A 450 0.93 92.68 20.35
CA ALA A 450 1.52 94.00 20.51
C ALA A 450 1.21 94.55 21.91
N ASP A 451 1.84 94.00 22.96
CA ASP A 451 2.37 94.84 24.03
C ASP A 451 3.31 94.08 24.99
N ASN A 452 4.54 94.59 25.07
CA ASN A 452 5.46 94.67 26.21
C ASN A 452 5.69 93.47 27.13
N GLU A 453 6.93 92.98 27.20
CA GLU A 453 7.95 93.50 28.13
C GLU A 453 7.46 93.58 29.58
N ALA A 454 7.96 92.69 30.44
CA ALA A 454 8.86 93.10 31.52
C ALA A 454 9.18 91.96 32.52
N LYS A 455 10.49 91.81 32.74
CA LYS A 455 11.17 91.57 34.03
C LYS A 455 11.00 90.19 34.68
N LYS A 456 12.05 89.37 34.60
CA LYS A 456 13.25 89.32 35.49
C LYS A 456 12.96 88.58 36.81
N ARG A 457 13.61 87.41 36.99
CA ARG A 457 14.73 87.14 37.95
C ARG A 457 14.23 87.05 39.40
N GLU A 458 14.48 85.99 40.16
CA GLU A 458 15.77 85.45 40.68
C GLU A 458 15.44 84.06 41.28
N GLU A 459 16.19 82.98 40.99
CA GLU A 459 17.45 82.48 41.61
C GLU A 459 17.31 81.74 42.97
N GLY A 460 18.04 80.61 43.06
CA GLY A 460 18.43 79.87 44.28
C GLY A 460 17.74 78.49 44.41
N GLU A 461 18.28 77.37 43.90
CA GLU A 461 19.37 76.52 44.46
C GLU A 461 19.09 76.12 45.94
N GLU A 462 19.12 74.85 46.38
CA GLU A 462 19.98 73.71 46.04
C GLU A 462 19.49 72.43 46.77
N GLU A 463 19.84 71.25 46.23
CA GLU A 463 20.01 69.93 46.90
C GLU A 463 18.76 69.24 47.56
N LYS A 464 18.42 67.96 47.33
CA LYS A 464 19.23 66.76 47.01
C LYS A 464 18.36 65.59 46.52
N GLN A 465 18.77 65.01 45.38
CA GLN A 465 18.74 63.60 44.93
C GLN A 465 17.84 62.52 45.57
N GLU A 466 17.35 61.65 44.66
CA GLU A 466 16.91 60.25 44.80
C GLU A 466 15.45 59.99 45.23
N LYS A 467 14.55 59.99 44.24
CA LYS A 467 13.76 58.80 43.87
C LYS A 467 13.00 59.08 42.57
N GLU A 468 13.69 58.78 41.47
CA GLU A 468 13.11 58.53 40.16
C GLU A 468 12.26 57.25 40.19
N GLU A 469 11.33 57.20 39.24
CA GLU A 469 10.60 56.01 38.77
C GLU A 469 9.56 55.43 39.74
N GLY A 470 8.33 55.93 39.63
CA GLY A 470 7.17 55.25 40.22
C GLY A 470 5.85 56.03 40.22
N GLU A 471 5.87 57.35 39.97
CA GLU A 471 4.66 58.18 40.08
C GLU A 471 4.50 59.15 38.89
N GLN A 472 4.73 58.65 37.67
CA GLN A 472 4.37 59.39 36.44
C GLN A 472 3.26 58.74 35.60
N GLU A 473 2.86 57.50 35.88
CA GLU A 473 1.84 56.83 35.04
C GLU A 473 0.39 57.05 35.51
N ASN A 474 0.16 57.59 36.71
CA ASN A 474 -1.20 57.73 37.27
C ASN A 474 -1.73 59.17 37.36
N GLN A 475 -1.04 60.14 36.78
CA GLN A 475 -1.57 61.50 36.58
C GLN A 475 -1.84 61.85 35.10
N GLU A 476 -1.30 61.11 34.13
CA GLU A 476 -1.67 61.30 32.71
C GLU A 476 -3.05 60.71 32.37
N GLN A 477 -3.43 59.56 32.95
CA GLN A 477 -4.76 58.98 32.72
C GLN A 477 -5.93 59.76 33.37
N ALA A 478 -5.65 60.64 34.34
CA ALA A 478 -6.68 61.43 35.02
C ALA A 478 -6.94 62.80 34.36
N GLN A 479 -6.14 63.21 33.36
CA GLN A 479 -6.40 64.42 32.56
C GLN A 479 -7.00 64.13 31.17
N GLU A 480 -6.99 62.88 30.70
CA GLU A 480 -7.63 62.51 29.42
C GLU A 480 -9.18 62.45 29.48
N SER A 481 -9.78 62.54 30.66
CA SER A 481 -11.25 62.49 30.84
C SER A 481 -11.96 63.85 30.77
N GLU A 482 -11.25 64.98 30.69
CA GLU A 482 -11.88 66.32 30.60
C GLU A 482 -11.20 67.24 29.56
N VAL A 483 -10.81 66.69 28.40
CA VAL A 483 -10.44 67.53 27.26
C VAL A 483 -11.72 68.04 26.61
N GLY A 484 -11.94 69.34 26.76
CA GLY A 484 -13.04 70.10 26.19
C GLY A 484 -13.21 69.86 24.69
N ARG A 485 -14.47 69.95 24.25
CA ARG A 485 -14.92 69.82 22.87
C ARG A 485 -14.29 70.89 21.96
N ASP A 486 -13.09 70.66 21.45
CA ASP A 486 -12.54 71.39 20.30
C ASP A 486 -13.04 70.75 19.00
N LEU A 487 -14.26 71.11 18.57
CA LEU A 487 -14.81 70.63 17.30
C LEU A 487 -14.31 71.51 16.14
N GLY A 488 -13.05 71.30 15.74
CA GLY A 488 -12.56 71.67 14.40
C GLY A 488 -13.11 70.72 13.33
N ASN A 489 -13.07 71.09 12.05
CA ASN A 489 -13.67 70.30 10.97
C ASN A 489 -12.93 68.96 10.75
N ALA A 490 -13.61 67.83 10.99
CA ALA A 490 -13.03 66.49 10.86
C ALA A 490 -12.52 66.15 9.44
N GLU A 491 -13.18 66.65 8.39
CA GLU A 491 -12.76 66.45 7.00
C GLU A 491 -11.44 67.19 6.71
N ALA A 492 -11.28 68.40 7.25
CA ALA A 492 -10.02 69.15 7.18
C ALA A 492 -8.89 68.44 7.93
N GLN A 493 -9.19 67.84 9.09
CA GLN A 493 -8.23 67.09 9.88
C GLN A 493 -7.73 65.84 9.13
N VAL A 494 -8.59 65.10 8.42
CA VAL A 494 -8.16 63.99 7.56
C VAL A 494 -7.28 64.45 6.41
N LEU A 495 -7.68 65.51 5.71
CA LEU A 495 -6.91 66.05 4.58
C LEU A 495 -5.54 66.55 5.04
N LEU A 496 -5.46 67.16 6.22
CA LEU A 496 -4.20 67.59 6.82
C LEU A 496 -3.33 66.39 7.21
N GLY A 497 -3.90 65.33 7.77
CA GLY A 497 -3.20 64.07 8.04
C GLY A 497 -2.57 63.49 6.78
N LEU A 498 -3.33 63.42 5.68
CA LEU A 498 -2.84 62.93 4.38
C LEU A 498 -1.70 63.81 3.83
N MET A 499 -1.75 65.12 4.04
CA MET A 499 -0.68 66.03 3.62
C MET A 499 0.61 65.82 4.41
N TYR A 500 0.52 65.54 5.71
CA TYR A 500 1.67 65.18 6.54
C TYR A 500 2.23 63.80 6.19
N GLU A 501 1.38 62.80 5.93
CA GLU A 501 1.80 61.47 5.50
C GLU A 501 2.52 61.50 4.14
N GLN A 502 2.07 62.36 3.22
CA GLN A 502 2.63 62.45 1.86
C GLN A 502 3.69 63.56 1.69
N GLY A 503 3.95 64.36 2.73
CA GLY A 503 4.85 65.53 2.65
C GLY A 503 4.42 66.60 1.64
N LYS A 504 3.12 66.79 1.42
CA LYS A 504 2.58 67.75 0.44
C LYS A 504 2.33 69.13 1.09
N GLY A 505 3.20 70.10 0.81
CA GLY A 505 3.11 71.46 1.38
C GLY A 505 3.55 71.57 2.85
N VAL A 506 3.98 70.45 3.45
CA VAL A 506 4.59 70.31 4.78
C VAL A 506 5.69 69.25 4.70
N THR A 507 6.61 69.23 5.67
CA THR A 507 7.56 68.11 5.80
C THR A 507 6.80 66.83 6.14
N GLN A 508 7.16 65.72 5.52
CA GLN A 508 6.56 64.42 5.81
C GLN A 508 6.76 64.07 7.30
N ASP A 509 5.67 63.72 7.98
CA ASP A 509 5.66 63.42 9.41
C ASP A 509 4.48 62.51 9.75
N ASP A 510 4.75 61.21 9.84
CA ASP A 510 3.72 60.20 10.09
C ASP A 510 3.13 60.30 11.50
N VAL A 511 3.90 60.79 12.48
CA VAL A 511 3.42 61.00 13.86
C VAL A 511 2.42 62.15 13.90
N ALA A 512 2.71 63.24 13.19
CA ALA A 512 1.78 64.35 13.02
C ALA A 512 0.52 63.90 12.25
N ALA A 513 0.67 63.07 11.21
CA ALA A 513 -0.45 62.50 10.45
C ALA A 513 -1.40 61.68 11.35
N VAL A 514 -0.84 60.77 12.15
CA VAL A 514 -1.58 59.99 13.16
C VAL A 514 -2.29 60.90 14.16
N GLY A 515 -1.62 61.96 14.63
CA GLY A 515 -2.21 62.93 15.55
C GLY A 515 -3.47 63.60 14.97
N TRP A 516 -3.46 63.91 13.67
CA TRP A 516 -4.63 64.45 12.96
C TRP A 516 -5.70 63.40 12.70
N TYR A 517 -5.34 62.17 12.33
CA TYR A 517 -6.28 61.06 12.18
C TYR A 517 -6.99 60.74 13.48
N ARG A 518 -6.30 60.75 14.63
CA ARG A 518 -6.89 60.53 15.96
C ARG A 518 -7.94 61.60 16.29
N LYS A 519 -7.65 62.88 16.01
CA LYS A 519 -8.61 63.98 16.19
C LYS A 519 -9.86 63.81 15.31
N ALA A 520 -9.68 63.47 14.02
CA ALA A 520 -10.80 63.26 13.12
C ALA A 520 -11.60 61.99 13.46
N ALA A 521 -10.93 60.91 13.88
CA ALA A 521 -11.53 59.65 14.27
C ALA A 521 -12.37 59.79 15.56
N ALA A 522 -11.92 60.63 16.51
CA ALA A 522 -12.67 60.98 17.72
C ALA A 522 -13.99 61.71 17.40
N GLN A 523 -14.07 62.41 16.26
CA GLN A 523 -15.31 63.01 15.76
C GLN A 523 -16.21 62.05 14.98
N GLY A 524 -15.83 60.77 14.86
CA GLY A 524 -16.58 59.75 14.14
C GLY A 524 -16.31 59.70 12.63
N HIS A 525 -15.25 60.34 12.12
CA HIS A 525 -14.96 60.33 10.69
C HIS A 525 -14.42 58.97 10.22
N LEU A 526 -15.19 58.25 9.40
CA LEU A 526 -14.92 56.85 9.03
C LEU A 526 -13.55 56.64 8.39
N LYS A 527 -13.16 57.46 7.39
CA LYS A 527 -11.83 57.33 6.76
C LYS A 527 -10.68 57.56 7.74
N ALA A 528 -10.88 58.41 8.75
CA ALA A 528 -9.84 58.65 9.76
C ALA A 528 -9.66 57.43 10.65
N GLN A 529 -10.76 56.75 10.98
CA GLN A 529 -10.74 55.49 11.72
C GLN A 529 -10.07 54.38 10.91
N VAL A 530 -10.30 54.31 9.59
CA VAL A 530 -9.58 53.38 8.69
C VAL A 530 -8.07 53.65 8.70
N PHE A 531 -7.65 54.90 8.48
CA PHE A 531 -6.23 55.26 8.46
C PHE A 531 -5.55 55.02 9.81
N LEU A 532 -6.25 55.28 10.91
CA LEU A 532 -5.73 54.97 12.24
C LEU A 532 -5.60 53.45 12.46
N GLY A 533 -6.56 52.66 11.98
CA GLY A 533 -6.44 51.19 11.95
C GLY A 533 -5.23 50.71 11.14
N MET A 534 -5.00 51.29 9.96
CA MET A 534 -3.82 50.98 9.12
C MET A 534 -2.50 51.37 9.81
N ALA A 535 -2.47 52.52 10.49
CA ALA A 535 -1.30 52.97 11.25
C ALA A 535 -0.95 51.99 12.38
N TYR A 536 -1.95 51.50 13.13
CA TYR A 536 -1.78 50.47 14.16
C TYR A 536 -1.39 49.10 13.60
N GLU A 537 -1.93 48.70 12.44
CA GLU A 537 -1.56 47.44 11.78
C GLU A 537 -0.10 47.42 11.29
N HIS A 538 0.38 48.55 10.73
CA HIS A 538 1.69 48.63 10.09
C HIS A 538 2.77 49.30 10.95
N GLY A 539 2.41 49.94 12.06
CA GLY A 539 3.32 50.72 12.90
C GLY A 539 3.81 52.01 12.22
N GLN A 540 2.94 52.70 11.47
CA GLN A 540 3.28 53.95 10.77
C GLN A 540 2.95 55.15 11.66
N GLY A 541 3.98 55.89 12.11
CA GLY A 541 3.81 57.05 13.00
C GLY A 541 3.42 56.72 14.44
N LEU A 542 3.36 55.43 14.80
CA LEU A 542 3.05 54.90 16.14
C LEU A 542 3.55 53.44 16.26
N ASP A 543 3.55 52.89 17.47
CA ASP A 543 3.93 51.48 17.69
C ASP A 543 2.87 50.51 17.15
N LYS A 544 3.32 49.44 16.47
CA LYS A 544 2.44 48.42 15.89
C LYS A 544 1.60 47.74 16.98
N ASP A 545 0.28 47.85 16.86
CA ASP A 545 -0.70 47.22 17.76
C ASP A 545 -1.89 46.67 16.94
N PRO A 546 -1.84 45.38 16.54
CA PRO A 546 -2.91 44.77 15.78
C PRO A 546 -4.25 44.70 16.52
N ALA A 547 -4.25 44.64 17.86
CA ALA A 547 -5.49 44.60 18.63
C ALA A 547 -6.20 45.95 18.60
N GLU A 548 -5.44 47.05 18.71
CA GLU A 548 -5.97 48.40 18.57
C GLU A 548 -6.42 48.68 17.12
N ALA A 549 -5.71 48.13 16.12
CA ALA A 549 -6.16 48.18 14.72
C ALA A 549 -7.57 47.57 14.53
N VAL A 550 -7.84 46.42 15.17
CA VAL A 550 -9.17 45.78 15.15
C VAL A 550 -10.24 46.69 15.75
N VAL A 551 -9.93 47.42 16.84
CA VAL A 551 -10.89 48.37 17.45
C VAL A 551 -11.28 49.47 16.46
N TRP A 552 -10.30 50.07 15.78
CA TRP A 552 -10.54 51.15 14.83
C TRP A 552 -11.23 50.66 13.55
N TYR A 553 -10.80 49.51 13.00
CA TYR A 553 -11.48 48.89 11.87
C TYR A 553 -12.91 48.49 12.20
N ARG A 554 -13.19 47.97 13.40
CA ARG A 554 -14.56 47.65 13.83
C ARG A 554 -15.45 48.88 13.90
N ARG A 555 -14.96 50.00 14.43
CA ARG A 555 -15.70 51.28 14.44
C ARG A 555 -16.02 51.78 13.03
N ALA A 556 -15.04 51.79 12.13
CA ALA A 556 -15.27 52.20 10.74
C ALA A 556 -16.19 51.22 9.97
N ALA A 557 -16.01 49.92 10.17
CA ALA A 557 -16.77 48.86 9.51
C ALA A 557 -18.24 48.85 9.93
N THR A 558 -18.51 49.07 11.23
CA THR A 558 -19.87 49.27 11.77
C THR A 558 -20.52 50.56 11.26
N GLY A 559 -19.71 51.59 10.98
CA GLY A 559 -20.13 52.81 10.28
C GLY A 559 -20.39 52.61 8.77
N GLY A 560 -20.15 51.42 8.22
CA GLY A 560 -20.46 51.07 6.83
C GLY A 560 -19.31 51.18 5.84
N ASP A 561 -18.10 51.56 6.27
CA ASP A 561 -16.96 51.73 5.37
C ASP A 561 -16.46 50.39 4.80
N ALA A 562 -16.50 50.24 3.46
CA ALA A 562 -16.19 48.99 2.78
C ALA A 562 -14.72 48.55 2.95
N GLU A 563 -13.77 49.49 3.07
CA GLU A 563 -12.36 49.18 3.23
C GLU A 563 -12.06 48.67 4.64
N ALA A 564 -12.63 49.31 5.66
CA ALA A 564 -12.58 48.79 7.03
C ALA A 564 -13.28 47.44 7.18
N GLN A 565 -14.41 47.20 6.50
CA GLN A 565 -15.06 45.89 6.49
C GLN A 565 -14.13 44.82 5.89
N LYS A 566 -13.47 45.11 4.77
CA LYS A 566 -12.46 44.21 4.18
C LYS A 566 -11.30 43.95 5.14
N CYS A 567 -10.72 45.00 5.74
CA CYS A 567 -9.60 44.86 6.66
C CYS A 567 -9.99 44.06 7.91
N LEU A 568 -11.17 44.32 8.48
CA LEU A 568 -11.69 43.55 9.61
C LEU A 568 -11.92 42.08 9.24
N GLY A 569 -12.40 41.80 8.02
CA GLY A 569 -12.49 40.44 7.49
C GLY A 569 -11.12 39.73 7.46
N VAL A 570 -10.07 40.42 7.00
CA VAL A 570 -8.68 39.89 7.00
C VAL A 570 -8.19 39.61 8.43
N MET A 571 -8.46 40.52 9.37
CA MET A 571 -8.08 40.34 10.78
C MET A 571 -8.69 39.07 11.37
N TYR A 572 -9.97 38.80 11.11
CA TYR A 572 -10.64 37.57 11.54
C TYR A 572 -10.18 36.32 10.80
N ASP A 573 -9.94 36.40 9.48
CA ASP A 573 -9.50 35.27 8.64
C ASP A 573 -8.11 34.76 9.07
N HIS A 574 -7.21 35.68 9.42
CA HIS A 574 -5.82 35.36 9.77
C HIS A 574 -5.56 35.32 11.28
N GLY A 575 -6.53 35.74 12.11
CA GLY A 575 -6.36 35.84 13.56
C GLY A 575 -5.35 36.93 13.97
N ILE A 576 -5.34 38.06 13.28
CA ILE A 576 -4.39 39.17 13.52
C ILE A 576 -5.02 40.14 14.52
N GLY A 577 -4.46 40.23 15.73
CA GLY A 577 -4.98 41.12 16.79
C GLY A 577 -6.34 40.69 17.39
N ILE A 578 -6.92 39.61 16.89
CA ILE A 578 -8.17 38.99 17.34
C ILE A 578 -8.12 37.49 17.11
N GLU A 579 -8.89 36.70 17.86
CA GLU A 579 -9.01 35.25 17.63
C GLU A 579 -9.57 34.97 16.23
N ARG A 580 -9.03 33.95 15.57
CA ARG A 580 -9.41 33.60 14.20
C ARG A 580 -10.84 33.07 14.15
N ASP A 581 -11.67 33.70 13.32
CA ASP A 581 -13.07 33.33 13.14
C ASP A 581 -13.48 33.48 11.67
N TYR A 582 -13.59 32.35 10.96
CA TYR A 582 -13.95 32.34 9.55
C TYR A 582 -15.39 32.78 9.30
N VAL A 583 -16.30 32.57 10.24
CA VAL A 583 -17.72 32.95 10.08
C VAL A 583 -17.83 34.48 10.13
N GLU A 584 -17.18 35.12 11.10
CA GLU A 584 -17.11 36.58 11.16
C GLU A 584 -16.36 37.16 9.96
N ALA A 585 -15.26 36.55 9.53
CA ALA A 585 -14.53 36.98 8.34
C ALA A 585 -15.44 37.03 7.10
N VAL A 586 -16.25 35.99 6.87
CA VAL A 586 -17.23 35.94 5.78
C VAL A 586 -18.26 37.06 5.90
N VAL A 587 -18.79 37.32 7.10
CA VAL A 587 -19.78 38.39 7.31
C VAL A 587 -19.22 39.74 6.87
N TRP A 588 -17.99 40.05 7.27
CA TRP A 588 -17.34 41.31 6.93
C TRP A 588 -16.92 41.37 5.45
N TYR A 589 -16.37 40.29 4.89
CA TYR A 589 -16.07 40.22 3.46
C TYR A 589 -17.32 40.37 2.61
N ARG A 590 -18.44 39.74 2.97
CA ARG A 590 -19.71 39.86 2.24
C ARG A 590 -20.21 41.30 2.19
N ARG A 591 -20.21 41.99 3.33
CA ARG A 591 -20.61 43.41 3.39
C ARG A 591 -19.74 44.30 2.51
N ALA A 592 -18.42 44.09 2.52
CA ALA A 592 -17.50 44.84 1.67
C ALA A 592 -17.65 44.48 0.17
N ALA A 593 -17.85 43.18 -0.13
CA ALA A 593 -17.98 42.65 -1.48
C ALA A 593 -19.27 43.12 -2.17
N GLU A 594 -20.38 43.19 -1.43
CA GLU A 594 -21.66 43.73 -1.89
C GLU A 594 -21.60 45.23 -2.19
N GLN A 595 -20.69 45.97 -1.54
CA GLN A 595 -20.37 47.37 -1.85
C GLN A 595 -19.41 47.53 -3.04
N GLY A 596 -18.98 46.44 -3.66
CA GLY A 596 -18.10 46.45 -4.83
C GLY A 596 -16.61 46.36 -4.54
N ASN A 597 -16.17 46.16 -3.29
CA ASN A 597 -14.74 46.02 -3.00
C ASN A 597 -14.16 44.75 -3.65
N ALA A 598 -13.35 44.91 -4.70
CA ALA A 598 -12.82 43.81 -5.51
C ALA A 598 -11.95 42.82 -4.69
N THR A 599 -11.17 43.32 -3.73
CA THR A 599 -10.35 42.48 -2.85
C THR A 599 -11.23 41.62 -1.94
N ALA A 600 -12.29 42.22 -1.37
CA ALA A 600 -13.26 41.49 -0.56
C ALA A 600 -14.05 40.46 -1.38
N GLN A 601 -14.42 40.78 -2.63
CA GLN A 601 -15.04 39.82 -3.56
C GLN A 601 -14.10 38.64 -3.82
N LYS A 602 -12.80 38.89 -4.08
CA LYS A 602 -11.80 37.82 -4.22
C LYS A 602 -11.70 36.98 -2.95
N CYS A 603 -11.56 37.61 -1.78
CA CYS A 603 -11.43 36.87 -0.52
C CYS A 603 -12.69 36.05 -0.23
N LEU A 604 -13.88 36.60 -0.46
CA LEU A 604 -15.14 35.86 -0.32
C LEU A 604 -15.22 34.66 -1.26
N GLY A 605 -14.72 34.79 -2.50
CA GLY A 605 -14.60 33.66 -3.43
C GLY A 605 -13.73 32.53 -2.86
N VAL A 606 -12.58 32.87 -2.25
CA VAL A 606 -11.70 31.89 -1.58
C VAL A 606 -12.41 31.23 -0.40
N MET A 607 -13.18 31.98 0.39
CA MET A 607 -13.94 31.41 1.51
C MET A 607 -14.94 30.35 1.04
N TYR A 608 -15.64 30.60 -0.09
CA TYR A 608 -16.55 29.63 -0.69
C TYR A 608 -15.86 28.42 -1.32
N GLU A 609 -14.71 28.61 -1.97
CA GLU A 609 -13.92 27.51 -2.56
C GLU A 609 -13.39 26.54 -1.48
N GLN A 610 -12.97 27.10 -0.34
CA GLN A 610 -12.40 26.33 0.78
C GLN A 610 -13.46 25.85 1.77
N GLY A 611 -14.66 26.42 1.76
CA GLY A 611 -15.69 26.16 2.77
C GLY A 611 -15.34 26.73 4.15
N HIS A 612 -14.54 27.79 4.20
CA HIS A 612 -14.19 28.46 5.45
C HIS A 612 -15.30 29.42 5.86
N GLY A 613 -15.98 29.13 6.97
CA GLY A 613 -17.07 29.97 7.49
C GLY A 613 -18.35 29.98 6.66
N VAL A 614 -18.38 29.27 5.52
CA VAL A 614 -19.52 29.06 4.62
C VAL A 614 -19.52 27.63 4.09
N GLU A 615 -20.67 27.14 3.63
CA GLU A 615 -20.72 25.89 2.89
C GLU A 615 -19.89 26.03 1.60
N LYS A 616 -19.07 25.02 1.31
CA LYS A 616 -18.23 25.02 0.11
C LYS A 616 -19.10 25.05 -1.15
N SER A 617 -18.85 26.01 -2.03
CA SER A 617 -19.51 26.11 -3.35
C SER A 617 -18.56 26.72 -4.38
N ASP A 618 -18.22 25.91 -5.39
CA ASP A 618 -17.41 26.36 -6.51
C ASP A 618 -18.18 27.37 -7.39
N GLU A 619 -19.51 27.26 -7.46
CA GLU A 619 -20.35 28.21 -8.21
C GLU A 619 -20.31 29.62 -7.60
N GLU A 620 -20.48 29.73 -6.29
CA GLU A 620 -20.38 31.01 -5.59
C GLU A 620 -18.95 31.56 -5.68
N ALA A 621 -17.94 30.71 -5.50
CA ALA A 621 -16.54 31.11 -5.62
C ALA A 621 -16.26 31.77 -6.98
N VAL A 622 -16.63 31.10 -8.08
CA VAL A 622 -16.44 31.62 -9.44
C VAL A 622 -17.29 32.86 -9.71
N ALA A 623 -18.51 32.95 -9.17
CA ALA A 623 -19.34 34.15 -9.30
C ALA A 623 -18.67 35.37 -8.64
N TRP A 624 -18.07 35.21 -7.47
CA TRP A 624 -17.33 36.28 -6.79
C TRP A 624 -15.99 36.60 -7.46
N TYR A 625 -15.25 35.59 -7.93
CA TYR A 625 -14.04 35.79 -8.73
C TYR A 625 -14.33 36.58 -10.00
N ARG A 626 -15.42 36.27 -10.70
CA ARG A 626 -15.83 37.00 -11.91
C ARG A 626 -16.08 38.48 -11.64
N LYS A 627 -16.83 38.82 -10.59
CA LYS A 627 -17.08 40.23 -10.20
C LYS A 627 -15.78 40.99 -9.91
N ALA A 628 -14.82 40.36 -9.22
CA ALA A 628 -13.52 40.98 -8.95
C ALA A 628 -12.64 41.06 -10.22
N ALA A 629 -12.65 40.04 -11.07
CA ALA A 629 -11.88 39.97 -12.30
C ALA A 629 -12.32 41.01 -13.35
N GLU A 630 -13.62 41.28 -13.43
CA GLU A 630 -14.22 42.33 -14.27
C GLU A 630 -13.82 43.74 -13.80
N GLN A 631 -13.49 43.90 -12.51
CA GLN A 631 -12.88 45.12 -11.95
C GLN A 631 -11.36 45.16 -12.11
N ASN A 632 -10.81 44.33 -13.00
CA ASN A 632 -9.39 44.21 -13.29
C ASN A 632 -8.52 43.67 -12.14
N HIS A 633 -9.08 42.95 -11.15
CA HIS A 633 -8.28 42.38 -10.06
C HIS A 633 -7.44 41.17 -10.53
N PRO A 634 -6.09 41.24 -10.53
CA PRO A 634 -5.23 40.26 -11.23
C PRO A 634 -5.32 38.84 -10.63
N VAL A 635 -5.40 38.72 -9.30
CA VAL A 635 -5.53 37.41 -8.64
C VAL A 635 -6.88 36.77 -8.94
N ALA A 636 -7.93 37.57 -9.11
CA ALA A 636 -9.27 37.05 -9.42
C ALA A 636 -9.37 36.63 -10.90
N GLN A 637 -8.71 37.36 -11.80
CA GLN A 637 -8.53 36.94 -13.19
C GLN A 637 -7.78 35.61 -13.29
N PHE A 638 -6.74 35.42 -12.47
CA PHE A 638 -6.03 34.13 -12.39
C PHE A 638 -6.94 32.99 -11.90
N PHE A 639 -7.67 33.17 -10.80
CA PHE A 639 -8.60 32.15 -10.30
C PHE A 639 -9.72 31.83 -11.31
N LEU A 640 -10.21 32.83 -12.04
CA LEU A 640 -11.18 32.61 -13.11
C LEU A 640 -10.56 31.82 -14.28
N GLY A 641 -9.28 32.06 -14.60
CA GLY A 641 -8.53 31.25 -15.56
C GLY A 641 -8.43 29.78 -15.13
N LEU A 642 -8.13 29.51 -13.84
CA LEU A 642 -8.10 28.16 -13.28
C LEU A 642 -9.48 27.47 -13.37
N ALA A 643 -10.55 28.21 -13.06
CA ALA A 643 -11.91 27.68 -13.15
C ALA A 643 -12.25 27.20 -14.57
N TYR A 644 -11.89 27.99 -15.60
CA TYR A 644 -12.07 27.58 -17.00
C TYR A 644 -11.13 26.46 -17.44
N GLU A 645 -9.89 26.42 -16.93
CA GLU A 645 -8.93 25.35 -17.24
C GLU A 645 -9.41 23.98 -16.71
N HIS A 646 -10.01 23.96 -15.53
CA HIS A 646 -10.46 22.73 -14.87
C HIS A 646 -11.96 22.43 -15.06
N GLY A 647 -12.74 23.35 -15.62
CA GLY A 647 -14.19 23.22 -15.73
C GLY A 647 -14.90 23.24 -14.37
N GLN A 648 -14.38 24.03 -13.41
CA GLN A 648 -14.97 24.16 -12.07
C GLN A 648 -16.07 25.21 -12.10
N ALA A 649 -17.33 24.78 -11.94
CA ALA A 649 -18.54 25.62 -12.01
C ALA A 649 -18.77 26.39 -13.34
N VAL A 650 -17.91 26.17 -14.33
CA VAL A 650 -18.02 26.67 -15.71
C VAL A 650 -17.66 25.54 -16.67
N ASP A 651 -18.12 25.63 -17.91
CA ASP A 651 -17.68 24.69 -18.95
C ASP A 651 -16.17 24.85 -19.18
N GLN A 652 -15.46 23.73 -19.25
CA GLN A 652 -14.01 23.75 -19.49
C GLN A 652 -13.70 24.43 -20.83
N SER A 653 -12.84 25.45 -20.79
CA SER A 653 -12.43 26.20 -21.98
C SER A 653 -11.00 26.71 -21.80
N PHE A 654 -10.07 26.11 -22.55
CA PHE A 654 -8.68 26.57 -22.53
C PHE A 654 -8.48 27.92 -23.20
N ASP A 655 -9.33 28.30 -24.17
CA ASP A 655 -9.30 29.61 -24.82
C ASP A 655 -9.63 30.72 -23.82
N GLU A 656 -10.68 30.51 -23.01
CA GLU A 656 -11.07 31.44 -21.94
C GLU A 656 -10.01 31.48 -20.84
N ALA A 657 -9.48 30.32 -20.43
CA ALA A 657 -8.39 30.25 -19.46
C ALA A 657 -7.17 31.08 -19.93
N ALA A 658 -6.76 30.91 -21.18
CA ALA A 658 -5.66 31.68 -21.78
C ALA A 658 -5.96 33.19 -21.80
N ALA A 659 -7.19 33.59 -22.13
CA ALA A 659 -7.58 35.00 -22.14
C ALA A 659 -7.52 35.63 -20.75
N TRP A 660 -8.01 34.94 -19.71
CA TRP A 660 -7.97 35.43 -18.33
C TRP A 660 -6.55 35.42 -17.75
N TYR A 661 -5.76 34.37 -18.01
CA TYR A 661 -4.35 34.37 -17.62
C TYR A 661 -3.57 35.48 -18.31
N ARG A 662 -3.84 35.80 -19.58
CA ARG A 662 -3.19 36.93 -20.27
C ARG A 662 -3.48 38.27 -19.58
N LYS A 663 -4.74 38.54 -19.23
CA LYS A 663 -5.10 39.76 -18.48
C LYS A 663 -4.37 39.86 -17.14
N ALA A 664 -4.26 38.77 -16.40
CA ALA A 664 -3.53 38.75 -15.13
C ALA A 664 -2.01 38.92 -15.35
N ALA A 665 -1.45 38.25 -16.36
CA ALA A 665 -0.02 38.30 -16.69
C ALA A 665 0.43 39.68 -17.19
N ASP A 666 -0.43 40.41 -17.92
CA ASP A 666 -0.19 41.79 -18.36
C ASP A 666 -0.12 42.77 -17.18
N GLN A 667 -0.70 42.40 -16.03
CA GLN A 667 -0.57 43.09 -14.74
C GLN A 667 0.59 42.54 -13.89
N ASP A 668 1.56 41.89 -14.53
CA ASP A 668 2.76 41.31 -13.95
C ASP A 668 2.53 40.09 -13.01
N TYR A 669 1.32 39.53 -12.96
CA TYR A 669 1.01 38.41 -12.06
C TYR A 669 1.76 37.12 -12.45
N ALA A 670 2.64 36.67 -11.55
CA ALA A 670 3.66 35.68 -11.87
C ALA A 670 3.12 34.26 -12.11
N ASP A 671 2.09 33.83 -11.37
CA ASP A 671 1.48 32.51 -11.59
C ASP A 671 0.75 32.43 -12.93
N ALA A 672 0.07 33.51 -13.35
CA ALA A 672 -0.60 33.54 -14.65
C ALA A 672 0.40 33.47 -15.82
N LYS A 673 1.57 34.12 -15.71
CA LYS A 673 2.66 33.96 -16.68
C LYS A 673 3.12 32.51 -16.78
N CYS A 674 3.23 31.82 -15.65
CA CYS A 674 3.61 30.40 -15.62
C CYS A 674 2.54 29.51 -16.29
N CYS A 675 1.26 29.70 -15.97
CA CYS A 675 0.16 28.96 -16.59
C CYS A 675 0.07 29.21 -18.10
N LEU A 676 0.29 30.43 -18.58
CA LEU A 676 0.39 30.71 -20.02
C LEU A 676 1.50 29.90 -20.69
N GLY A 677 2.66 29.78 -20.04
CA GLY A 677 3.75 28.95 -20.53
C GLY A 677 3.31 27.49 -20.71
N VAL A 678 2.59 26.94 -19.72
CA VAL A 678 2.04 25.58 -19.79
C VAL A 678 1.02 25.43 -20.92
N LEU A 679 0.12 26.41 -21.11
CA LEU A 679 -0.85 26.37 -22.21
C LEU A 679 -0.18 26.38 -23.59
N TYR A 680 0.91 27.15 -23.77
CA TYR A 680 1.71 27.13 -25.00
C TYR A 680 2.46 25.80 -25.20
N GLU A 681 3.03 25.21 -24.15
CA GLU A 681 3.78 23.94 -24.25
C GLU A 681 2.88 22.79 -24.75
N TYR A 682 1.63 22.75 -24.27
CA TYR A 682 0.67 21.69 -24.63
C TYR A 682 -0.31 22.07 -25.75
N GLY A 683 -0.26 23.29 -26.28
CA GLY A 683 -1.20 23.77 -27.31
C GLY A 683 -2.65 23.78 -26.84
N ARG A 684 -2.89 24.14 -25.58
CA ARG A 684 -4.23 24.16 -24.96
C ARG A 684 -4.82 25.56 -25.04
N GLY A 685 -5.81 25.75 -25.92
CA GLY A 685 -6.43 27.07 -26.16
C GLY A 685 -5.51 28.10 -26.82
N LEU A 686 -4.32 27.66 -27.22
CA LEU A 686 -3.27 28.43 -27.87
C LEU A 686 -2.57 27.50 -28.87
N GLU A 687 -1.97 28.06 -29.91
CA GLU A 687 -1.12 27.29 -30.81
C GLU A 687 0.11 26.78 -30.05
N GLN A 688 0.40 25.49 -30.18
CA GLN A 688 1.51 24.86 -29.45
C GLN A 688 2.84 25.51 -29.85
N SER A 689 3.62 25.96 -28.87
CA SER A 689 4.91 26.60 -29.11
C SER A 689 5.83 26.52 -27.89
N ASP A 690 6.84 25.66 -27.96
CA ASP A 690 7.86 25.55 -26.90
C ASP A 690 8.64 26.86 -26.73
N THR A 691 8.86 27.62 -27.82
CA THR A 691 9.57 28.90 -27.77
C THR A 691 8.80 29.96 -27.00
N GLU A 692 7.48 30.05 -27.22
CA GLU A 692 6.62 30.95 -26.44
C GLU A 692 6.51 30.46 -25.00
N ALA A 693 6.39 29.15 -24.77
CA ALA A 693 6.36 28.57 -23.43
C ALA A 693 7.60 29.00 -22.61
N VAL A 694 8.80 28.85 -23.17
CA VAL A 694 10.05 29.29 -22.53
C VAL A 694 10.09 30.80 -22.29
N ALA A 695 9.58 31.61 -23.22
CA ALA A 695 9.51 33.06 -23.02
C ALA A 695 8.62 33.43 -21.82
N TRP A 696 7.47 32.75 -21.67
CA TRP A 696 6.58 32.95 -20.53
C TRP A 696 7.13 32.39 -19.22
N TYR A 697 7.75 31.20 -19.24
CA TYR A 697 8.46 30.65 -18.07
C TYR A 697 9.58 31.58 -17.61
N ARG A 698 10.33 32.20 -18.52
CA ARG A 698 11.35 33.21 -18.19
C ARG A 698 10.75 34.42 -17.49
N LYS A 699 9.68 35.00 -18.04
CA LYS A 699 8.98 36.13 -17.41
C LYS A 699 8.43 35.78 -16.02
N ALA A 700 7.94 34.55 -15.83
CA ALA A 700 7.48 34.05 -14.53
C ALA A 700 8.64 33.88 -13.55
N ALA A 701 9.75 33.28 -13.99
CA ALA A 701 10.94 33.04 -13.19
C ALA A 701 11.63 34.35 -12.74
N GLU A 702 11.70 35.34 -13.63
CA GLU A 702 12.23 36.68 -13.33
C GLU A 702 11.35 37.44 -12.32
N ALA A 703 10.03 37.22 -12.35
CA ALA A 703 9.08 37.70 -11.34
C ALA A 703 9.11 36.88 -10.03
N GLY A 704 9.99 35.88 -9.92
CA GLY A 704 10.15 35.07 -8.71
C GLY A 704 9.15 33.92 -8.56
N ASN A 705 8.47 33.51 -9.62
CA ASN A 705 7.60 32.34 -9.57
C ASN A 705 8.43 31.05 -9.51
N ALA A 706 8.39 30.32 -8.39
CA ALA A 706 9.21 29.12 -8.22
C ALA A 706 8.85 28.00 -9.23
N ARG A 707 7.57 27.86 -9.62
CA ARG A 707 7.14 26.91 -10.66
C ARG A 707 7.70 27.28 -12.03
N GLY A 708 7.67 28.57 -12.38
CA GLY A 708 8.29 29.11 -13.60
C GLY A 708 9.80 28.92 -13.63
N GLU A 709 10.49 29.10 -12.49
CA GLU A 709 11.92 28.81 -12.34
C GLU A 709 12.22 27.33 -12.63
N LEU A 710 11.41 26.38 -12.11
CA LEU A 710 11.57 24.95 -12.43
C LEU A 710 11.38 24.68 -13.92
N TYR A 711 10.27 25.11 -14.51
CA TYR A 711 9.98 24.80 -15.92
C TYR A 711 10.99 25.43 -16.87
N LEU A 712 11.48 26.63 -16.58
CA LEU A 712 12.59 27.23 -17.33
C LEU A 712 13.86 26.38 -17.22
N GLY A 713 14.16 25.88 -16.01
CA GLY A 713 15.28 24.97 -15.78
C GLY A 713 15.15 23.66 -16.58
N LEU A 714 13.96 23.05 -16.59
CA LEU A 714 13.68 21.84 -17.38
C LEU A 714 13.74 22.10 -18.89
N ALA A 715 13.32 23.27 -19.35
CA ALA A 715 13.43 23.65 -20.76
C ALA A 715 14.90 23.72 -21.20
N TYR A 716 15.78 24.31 -20.39
CA TYR A 716 17.23 24.30 -20.65
C TYR A 716 17.83 22.89 -20.55
N LEU A 717 17.36 22.06 -19.62
CA LEU A 717 17.84 20.69 -19.44
C LEU A 717 17.59 19.82 -20.68
N TYR A 718 16.39 19.93 -21.26
CA TYR A 718 15.97 19.09 -22.38
C TYR A 718 16.09 19.78 -23.74
N GLY A 719 16.53 21.04 -23.80
CA GLY A 719 16.59 21.84 -25.02
C GLY A 719 15.22 22.05 -25.69
N ARG A 720 14.14 22.17 -24.88
CA ARG A 720 12.78 22.41 -25.39
C ARG A 720 12.55 23.92 -25.52
N GLY A 721 12.32 24.41 -26.74
CA GLY A 721 12.10 25.85 -26.99
C GLY A 721 13.31 26.75 -26.76
N THR A 722 14.47 26.17 -26.44
CA THR A 722 15.76 26.83 -26.22
C THR A 722 16.89 25.86 -26.53
N GLU A 723 18.12 26.36 -26.73
CA GLU A 723 19.30 25.50 -26.76
C GLU A 723 19.50 24.82 -25.39
N GLN A 724 19.94 23.56 -25.42
CA GLN A 724 20.26 22.81 -24.21
C GLN A 724 21.43 23.48 -23.46
N ASP A 725 21.25 23.74 -22.16
CA ASP A 725 22.24 24.39 -21.31
C ASP A 725 22.13 23.86 -19.86
N ASP A 726 22.92 22.83 -19.57
CA ASP A 726 22.91 22.15 -18.26
C ASP A 726 23.30 23.11 -17.11
N THR A 727 24.14 24.12 -17.38
CA THR A 727 24.56 25.10 -16.36
C THR A 727 23.40 26.00 -15.97
N LYS A 728 22.68 26.55 -16.96
CA LYS A 728 21.46 27.34 -16.71
C LYS A 728 20.37 26.47 -16.07
N ALA A 729 20.20 25.23 -16.54
CA ALA A 729 19.24 24.30 -15.97
C ALA A 729 19.47 24.09 -14.47
N GLY A 730 20.70 23.72 -14.07
CA GLY A 730 21.06 23.54 -12.66
C GLY A 730 20.85 24.79 -11.81
N SER A 731 21.15 25.98 -12.36
CA SER A 731 20.98 27.25 -11.64
C SER A 731 19.51 27.57 -11.34
N TRP A 732 18.60 27.40 -12.32
CA TRP A 732 17.18 27.71 -12.16
C TRP A 732 16.45 26.67 -11.30
N ILE A 733 16.75 25.39 -11.47
CA ILE A 733 16.17 24.31 -10.65
C ILE A 733 16.61 24.49 -9.19
N ARG A 734 17.90 24.81 -8.94
CA ARG A 734 18.40 25.09 -7.58
C ARG A 734 17.67 26.28 -6.96
N LYS A 735 17.54 27.39 -7.69
CA LYS A 735 16.85 28.59 -7.21
C LYS A 735 15.40 28.31 -6.80
N SER A 736 14.68 27.52 -7.62
CA SER A 736 13.33 27.06 -7.32
C SER A 736 13.27 26.16 -6.07
N ALA A 737 14.22 25.22 -5.95
CA ALA A 737 14.31 24.29 -4.83
C ALA A 737 14.62 25.00 -3.50
N GLU A 738 15.51 26.01 -3.53
CA GLU A 738 15.87 26.86 -2.40
C GLU A 738 14.69 27.74 -1.93
N ARG A 739 13.78 28.11 -2.84
CA ARG A 739 12.50 28.76 -2.50
C ARG A 739 11.46 27.82 -1.88
N GLY A 740 11.79 26.54 -1.71
CA GLY A 740 10.90 25.56 -1.09
C GLY A 740 10.01 24.81 -2.07
N TYR A 741 10.13 25.01 -3.39
CA TYR A 741 9.22 24.36 -4.33
C TYR A 741 9.50 22.85 -4.41
N LYS A 742 8.57 22.07 -3.87
CA LYS A 742 8.64 20.62 -3.68
C LYS A 742 9.11 19.86 -4.92
N GLU A 743 8.52 20.14 -6.08
CA GLU A 743 8.91 19.48 -7.33
C GLU A 743 10.35 19.80 -7.73
N ALA A 744 10.81 21.04 -7.54
CA ALA A 744 12.20 21.40 -7.83
C ALA A 744 13.19 20.75 -6.87
N GLN A 745 12.81 20.59 -5.59
CA GLN A 745 13.62 19.86 -4.62
C GLN A 745 13.79 18.39 -5.02
N LYS A 746 12.72 17.72 -5.45
CA LYS A 746 12.79 16.36 -6.04
C LYS A 746 13.75 16.31 -7.23
N HIS A 747 13.61 17.25 -8.18
CA HIS A 747 14.49 17.29 -9.35
C HIS A 747 15.95 17.53 -8.96
N MET A 748 16.23 18.43 -8.00
CA MET A 748 17.60 18.60 -7.50
C MET A 748 18.17 17.32 -6.91
N ALA A 749 17.38 16.57 -6.13
CA ALA A 749 17.83 15.31 -5.57
C ALA A 749 18.23 14.30 -6.65
N VAL A 750 17.42 14.18 -7.72
CA VAL A 750 17.74 13.33 -8.87
C VAL A 750 18.99 13.81 -9.59
N LEU A 751 19.18 15.13 -9.76
CA LEU A 751 20.39 15.67 -10.40
C LEU A 751 21.67 15.34 -9.61
N TYR A 752 21.62 15.39 -8.28
CA TYR A 752 22.74 14.99 -7.42
C TYR A 752 23.00 13.47 -7.44
N LYS A 753 21.96 12.65 -7.60
CA LYS A 753 22.09 11.21 -7.76
C LYS A 753 22.70 10.83 -9.11
N ASP A 754 22.30 11.51 -10.17
CA ASP A 754 22.73 11.20 -11.55
C ASP A 754 24.14 11.71 -11.85
N GLY A 755 24.60 12.77 -11.17
CA GLY A 755 25.97 13.29 -11.32
C GLY A 755 26.29 13.97 -12.65
N ARG A 756 25.29 14.15 -13.53
CA ARG A 756 25.50 14.64 -14.91
C ARG A 756 25.67 16.15 -15.01
N ILE A 757 24.98 16.90 -14.14
CA ILE A 757 24.88 18.38 -14.19
C ILE A 757 25.54 19.02 -12.98
N VAL A 758 25.35 18.39 -11.82
CA VAL A 758 26.02 18.72 -10.57
C VAL A 758 26.91 17.52 -10.21
N GLU A 759 27.96 17.75 -9.42
CA GLU A 759 28.80 16.67 -8.91
C GLU A 759 27.93 15.66 -8.16
N GLN A 760 28.15 14.37 -8.43
CA GLN A 760 27.36 13.31 -7.81
C GLN A 760 27.57 13.33 -6.30
N SER A 761 26.47 13.39 -5.53
CA SER A 761 26.52 13.27 -4.08
C SER A 761 25.22 12.68 -3.57
N ASP A 762 25.33 11.52 -2.95
CA ASP A 762 24.19 10.83 -2.35
C ASP A 762 23.71 11.58 -1.09
N GLU A 763 24.60 12.25 -0.36
CA GLU A 763 24.26 13.06 0.82
C GLU A 763 23.41 14.28 0.45
N GLU A 764 23.78 14.99 -0.62
CA GLU A 764 22.99 16.11 -1.13
C GLU A 764 21.66 15.61 -1.71
N ALA A 765 21.65 14.47 -2.41
CA ALA A 765 20.42 13.86 -2.87
C ALA A 765 19.46 13.55 -1.70
N VAL A 766 19.97 12.97 -0.61
CA VAL A 766 19.19 12.74 0.63
C VAL A 766 18.68 14.05 1.22
N ALA A 767 19.49 15.10 1.28
CA ALA A 767 19.09 16.39 1.82
C ALA A 767 17.93 17.00 1.03
N TRP A 768 17.97 16.95 -0.30
CA TRP A 768 16.91 17.47 -1.16
C TRP A 768 15.66 16.59 -1.18
N PHE A 769 15.81 15.25 -1.24
CA PHE A 769 14.68 14.34 -1.10
C PHE A 769 13.98 14.51 0.25
N SER A 770 14.73 14.69 1.34
CA SER A 770 14.16 14.92 2.68
C SER A 770 13.27 16.16 2.71
N LYS A 771 13.72 17.28 2.11
CA LYS A 771 12.93 18.52 2.04
C LYS A 771 11.62 18.33 1.26
N ALA A 772 11.66 17.62 0.14
CA ALA A 772 10.45 17.34 -0.65
C ALA A 772 9.53 16.31 0.04
N ALA A 773 10.10 15.28 0.67
CA ALA A 773 9.37 14.20 1.34
C ALA A 773 8.59 14.70 2.57
N VAL A 774 9.15 15.66 3.33
CA VAL A 774 8.45 16.33 4.45
C VAL A 774 7.24 17.13 3.96
N GLN A 775 7.29 17.66 2.73
CA GLN A 775 6.15 18.32 2.08
C GLN A 775 5.14 17.35 1.46
N GLY A 776 5.27 16.05 1.71
CA GLY A 776 4.32 15.04 1.24
C GLY A 776 4.55 14.56 -0.19
N ASP A 777 5.72 14.80 -0.79
CA ASP A 777 6.02 14.32 -2.14
C ASP A 777 6.18 12.77 -2.17
N PRO A 778 5.30 12.02 -2.87
CA PRO A 778 5.34 10.55 -2.80
C PRO A 778 6.59 9.95 -3.45
N ASP A 779 7.11 10.57 -4.52
CA ASP A 779 8.31 10.11 -5.21
C ASP A 779 9.56 10.32 -4.35
N SER A 780 9.66 11.46 -3.66
CA SER A 780 10.75 11.75 -2.74
C SER A 780 10.66 10.90 -1.48
N GLN A 781 9.45 10.60 -0.99
CA GLN A 781 9.25 9.64 0.09
C GLN A 781 9.70 8.23 -0.33
N LEU A 782 9.35 7.77 -1.54
CA LEU A 782 9.87 6.53 -2.10
C LEU A 782 11.41 6.57 -2.21
N GLY A 783 11.96 7.69 -2.71
CA GLY A 783 13.39 7.93 -2.80
C GLY A 783 14.08 7.79 -1.45
N MET A 784 13.56 8.45 -0.41
CA MET A 784 14.05 8.32 0.97
C MET A 784 13.99 6.87 1.47
N GLY A 785 12.92 6.14 1.15
CA GLY A 785 12.82 4.72 1.47
C GLY A 785 13.95 3.90 0.87
N ILE A 786 14.22 4.09 -0.43
CA ILE A 786 15.31 3.39 -1.16
C ILE A 786 16.68 3.76 -0.57
N MET A 787 16.93 5.04 -0.29
CA MET A 787 18.22 5.48 0.27
C MET A 787 18.48 4.87 1.65
N HIS A 788 17.45 4.73 2.49
CA HIS A 788 17.56 4.04 3.78
C HIS A 788 17.73 2.52 3.65
N GLU A 789 17.10 1.87 2.68
CA GLU A 789 17.23 0.42 2.46
C GLU A 789 18.66 0.01 2.06
N TYR A 790 19.28 0.81 1.18
CA TYR A 790 20.63 0.54 0.68
C TYR A 790 21.75 1.25 1.45
N GLY A 791 21.41 2.21 2.33
CA GLY A 791 22.40 3.02 3.05
C GLY A 791 23.17 3.97 2.13
N THR A 792 22.51 4.51 1.10
CA THR A 792 23.11 5.37 0.09
C THR A 792 23.01 6.83 0.54
N GLY A 793 24.14 7.47 0.86
CA GLY A 793 24.17 8.86 1.37
C GLY A 793 23.54 9.07 2.76
N ILE A 794 23.03 8.02 3.39
CA ILE A 794 22.44 7.99 4.73
C ILE A 794 22.68 6.64 5.38
N GLU A 795 22.63 6.57 6.72
CA GLU A 795 22.74 5.30 7.44
C GLU A 795 21.64 4.33 7.02
N LYS A 796 22.03 3.08 6.74
CA LYS A 796 21.10 2.02 6.38
C LYS A 796 20.15 1.74 7.55
N SER A 797 18.85 1.77 7.29
CA SER A 797 17.82 1.33 8.23
C SER A 797 16.61 0.81 7.46
N ASP A 798 16.37 -0.49 7.57
CA ASP A 798 15.22 -1.13 6.94
C ASP A 798 13.90 -0.65 7.58
N GLU A 799 13.89 -0.34 8.89
CA GLU A 799 12.70 0.20 9.57
C GLU A 799 12.33 1.60 9.04
N MET A 800 13.32 2.47 8.89
CA MET A 800 13.08 3.81 8.32
C MET A 800 12.68 3.72 6.85
N ALA A 801 13.25 2.79 6.09
CA ALA A 801 12.84 2.52 4.72
C ALA A 801 11.34 2.19 4.64
N VAL A 802 10.87 1.26 5.48
CA VAL A 802 9.45 0.88 5.53
C VAL A 802 8.55 2.05 5.96
N GLN A 803 8.97 2.90 6.91
CA GLN A 803 8.19 4.07 7.28
C GLN A 803 7.99 5.05 6.11
N TRP A 804 9.03 5.27 5.31
CA TRP A 804 8.96 6.11 4.12
C TRP A 804 8.15 5.46 2.99
N TYR A 805 8.34 4.15 2.74
CA TYR A 805 7.51 3.40 1.81
C TYR A 805 6.03 3.45 2.20
N ARG A 806 5.70 3.36 3.48
CA ARG A 806 4.33 3.49 3.97
C ARG A 806 3.73 4.85 3.65
N LYS A 807 4.44 5.95 3.95
CA LYS A 807 3.97 7.31 3.63
C LYS A 807 3.71 7.49 2.14
N ALA A 808 4.65 7.06 1.29
CA ALA A 808 4.51 7.13 -0.17
C ALA A 808 3.35 6.25 -0.68
N ALA A 809 3.22 5.04 -0.14
CA ALA A 809 2.19 4.07 -0.52
C ALA A 809 0.78 4.52 -0.14
N GLU A 810 0.63 5.16 1.03
CA GLU A 810 -0.61 5.78 1.49
C GLU A 810 -1.02 6.97 0.63
N ASN A 811 -0.05 7.72 0.11
CA ASN A 811 -0.25 8.77 -0.90
C ASN A 811 -0.46 8.24 -2.32
N GLY A 812 -0.60 6.92 -2.50
CA GLY A 812 -0.96 6.31 -3.77
C GLY A 812 0.19 5.88 -4.67
N ASN A 813 1.46 6.10 -4.30
CA ASN A 813 2.60 5.72 -5.14
C ASN A 813 2.67 4.19 -5.33
N ALA A 814 2.39 3.71 -6.54
CA ALA A 814 2.29 2.27 -6.84
C ALA A 814 3.60 1.51 -6.61
N THR A 815 4.76 2.14 -6.85
CA THR A 815 6.07 1.52 -6.61
C THR A 815 6.36 1.40 -5.12
N ALA A 816 6.01 2.41 -4.31
CA ALA A 816 6.10 2.31 -2.86
C ALA A 816 5.15 1.25 -2.29
N GLN A 817 3.96 1.09 -2.87
CA GLN A 817 3.03 0.01 -2.51
C GLN A 817 3.63 -1.38 -2.81
N LEU A 818 4.33 -1.54 -3.95
CA LEU A 818 5.09 -2.76 -4.25
C LEU A 818 6.17 -3.02 -3.19
N TYR A 819 7.03 -2.02 -2.90
CA TYR A 819 8.12 -2.18 -1.91
C TYR A 819 7.59 -2.47 -0.51
N LEU A 820 6.50 -1.82 -0.10
CA LEU A 820 5.85 -2.12 1.16
C LEU A 820 5.28 -3.54 1.19
N GLY A 821 4.72 -4.01 0.07
CA GLY A 821 4.30 -5.40 -0.08
C GLY A 821 5.46 -6.39 0.07
N LEU A 822 6.60 -6.10 -0.57
CA LEU A 822 7.84 -6.89 -0.45
C LEU A 822 8.38 -6.90 0.98
N ALA A 823 8.36 -5.77 1.68
CA ALA A 823 8.78 -5.68 3.08
C ALA A 823 7.89 -6.56 3.99
N TYR A 824 6.58 -6.57 3.77
CA TYR A 824 5.67 -7.46 4.51
C TYR A 824 5.83 -8.94 4.13
N GLU A 825 6.23 -9.26 2.90
CA GLU A 825 6.50 -10.64 2.48
C GLU A 825 7.81 -11.17 3.08
N SER A 826 8.89 -10.37 3.02
CA SER A 826 10.23 -10.76 3.45
C SER A 826 10.48 -10.57 4.95
N GLY A 827 9.73 -9.67 5.59
CA GLY A 827 9.97 -9.26 6.99
C GLY A 827 11.13 -8.27 7.15
N GLN A 828 11.54 -7.61 6.07
CA GLN A 828 12.64 -6.63 6.12
C GLN A 828 12.13 -5.29 6.67
N GLY A 829 12.64 -4.89 7.84
CA GLY A 829 12.27 -3.62 8.51
C GLY A 829 10.86 -3.60 9.12
N ILE A 830 10.10 -4.69 8.98
CA ILE A 830 8.73 -4.84 9.51
C ILE A 830 8.41 -6.31 9.75
N GLU A 831 7.43 -6.60 10.61
CA GLU A 831 6.98 -7.98 10.82
C GLU A 831 6.35 -8.56 9.54
N VAL A 832 6.66 -9.82 9.25
CA VAL A 832 6.08 -10.57 8.12
C VAL A 832 4.55 -10.61 8.26
N SER A 833 3.86 -10.17 7.22
CA SER A 833 2.40 -10.26 7.11
C SER A 833 2.01 -10.53 5.66
N THR A 834 1.79 -11.80 5.31
CA THR A 834 1.38 -12.18 3.96
C THR A 834 0.01 -11.60 3.55
N PRO A 835 -0.99 -11.40 4.44
CA PRO A 835 -2.21 -10.70 4.07
C PRO A 835 -1.99 -9.20 3.76
N ASP A 836 -1.11 -8.52 4.49
CA ASP A 836 -0.79 -7.12 4.19
C ASP A 836 0.06 -7.00 2.91
N ALA A 837 0.96 -7.95 2.66
CA ALA A 837 1.69 -8.03 1.40
C ALA A 837 0.73 -8.12 0.20
N VAL A 838 -0.24 -9.04 0.25
CA VAL A 838 -1.31 -9.16 -0.76
C VAL A 838 -2.09 -7.87 -0.93
N LYS A 839 -2.49 -7.23 0.19
CA LYS A 839 -3.26 -5.99 0.17
C LYS A 839 -2.50 -4.88 -0.57
N TRP A 840 -1.21 -4.72 -0.31
CA TRP A 840 -0.40 -3.70 -0.96
C TRP A 840 -0.05 -4.05 -2.41
N TYR A 841 0.26 -5.32 -2.70
CA TYR A 841 0.41 -5.79 -4.08
C TYR A 841 -0.84 -5.57 -4.90
N ARG A 842 -2.04 -5.82 -4.34
CA ARG A 842 -3.30 -5.58 -5.03
C ARG A 842 -3.48 -4.11 -5.40
N LYS A 843 -3.25 -3.20 -4.45
CA LYS A 843 -3.31 -1.76 -4.73
C LYS A 843 -2.34 -1.33 -5.84
N ALA A 844 -1.10 -1.80 -5.80
CA ALA A 844 -0.11 -1.49 -6.83
C ALA A 844 -0.48 -2.11 -8.19
N ALA A 845 -0.95 -3.36 -8.18
CA ALA A 845 -1.31 -4.13 -9.36
C ALA A 845 -2.53 -3.56 -10.09
N GLU A 846 -3.53 -3.05 -9.35
CA GLU A 846 -4.71 -2.36 -9.88
C GLU A 846 -4.35 -1.03 -10.55
N GLN A 847 -3.28 -0.36 -10.10
CA GLN A 847 -2.71 0.82 -10.76
C GLN A 847 -1.83 0.50 -11.98
N GLY A 848 -1.70 -0.78 -12.34
CA GLY A 848 -0.91 -1.21 -13.50
C GLY A 848 0.54 -1.57 -13.21
N ASN A 849 1.01 -1.56 -11.95
CA ASN A 849 2.40 -1.91 -11.65
C ASN A 849 2.68 -3.40 -11.98
N ALA A 850 3.40 -3.65 -13.09
CA ALA A 850 3.63 -5.01 -13.60
C ALA A 850 4.41 -5.93 -12.63
N PRO A 851 5.45 -5.47 -11.91
CA PRO A 851 6.09 -6.29 -10.86
C PRO A 851 5.11 -6.71 -9.75
N ALA A 852 4.23 -5.80 -9.30
CA ALA A 852 3.22 -6.11 -8.29
C ALA A 852 2.16 -7.09 -8.81
N GLN A 853 1.75 -6.97 -10.08
CA GLN A 853 0.87 -7.95 -10.73
C GLN A 853 1.51 -9.33 -10.75
N LYS A 854 2.81 -9.43 -11.06
CA LYS A 854 3.55 -10.70 -10.96
C LYS A 854 3.55 -11.24 -9.54
N CYS A 855 3.90 -10.43 -8.54
CA CYS A 855 3.94 -10.87 -7.15
C CYS A 855 2.55 -11.32 -6.66
N LEU A 856 1.50 -10.58 -6.98
CA LEU A 856 0.13 -10.96 -6.65
C LEU A 856 -0.28 -12.28 -7.33
N GLY A 857 0.13 -12.50 -8.58
CA GLY A 857 -0.06 -13.77 -9.26
C GLY A 857 0.56 -14.95 -8.49
N LEU A 858 1.81 -14.79 -8.01
CA LEU A 858 2.48 -15.81 -7.18
C LEU A 858 1.80 -16.04 -5.83
N MET A 859 1.24 -15.00 -5.21
CA MET A 859 0.48 -15.15 -3.97
C MET A 859 -0.77 -16.02 -4.20
N TYR A 860 -1.46 -15.85 -5.34
CA TYR A 860 -2.60 -16.68 -5.72
C TYR A 860 -2.20 -18.11 -6.11
N GLU A 861 -1.13 -18.31 -6.88
CA GLU A 861 -0.65 -19.65 -7.28
C GLU A 861 -0.29 -20.50 -6.05
N ASN A 862 0.35 -19.89 -5.04
CA ASN A 862 0.80 -20.58 -3.84
C ASN A 862 -0.23 -20.61 -2.69
N GLY A 863 -1.30 -19.81 -2.78
CA GLY A 863 -2.24 -19.63 -1.66
C GLY A 863 -1.64 -18.90 -0.45
N THR A 864 -0.66 -18.03 -0.69
CA THR A 864 0.06 -17.29 0.37
C THR A 864 -0.68 -15.99 0.68
N GLY A 865 -1.31 -15.90 1.85
CA GLY A 865 -2.08 -14.72 2.27
C GLY A 865 -3.42 -14.53 1.53
N VAL A 866 -3.73 -15.39 0.56
CA VAL A 866 -5.00 -15.49 -0.18
C VAL A 866 -5.37 -16.96 -0.37
N GLU A 867 -6.63 -17.23 -0.73
CA GLU A 867 -7.03 -18.56 -1.18
C GLU A 867 -6.30 -18.91 -2.49
N GLN A 868 -5.78 -20.13 -2.58
CA GLN A 868 -5.04 -20.61 -3.74
C GLN A 868 -5.94 -20.62 -4.99
N SER A 869 -5.48 -20.02 -6.08
CA SER A 869 -6.23 -19.97 -7.34
C SER A 869 -5.31 -19.71 -8.53
N ASP A 870 -5.03 -20.77 -9.29
CA ASP A 870 -4.24 -20.66 -10.53
C ASP A 870 -4.95 -19.79 -11.58
N VAL A 871 -6.29 -19.77 -11.59
CA VAL A 871 -7.08 -18.95 -12.52
C VAL A 871 -6.87 -17.46 -12.23
N GLU A 872 -6.85 -17.06 -10.96
CA GLU A 872 -6.54 -15.67 -10.60
C GLU A 872 -5.05 -15.36 -10.85
N ALA A 873 -4.15 -16.30 -10.57
CA ALA A 873 -2.73 -16.14 -10.84
C ALA A 873 -2.47 -15.81 -12.32
N VAL A 874 -3.06 -16.58 -13.24
CA VAL A 874 -2.94 -16.35 -14.69
C VAL A 874 -3.51 -15.01 -15.13
N LYS A 875 -4.62 -14.54 -14.54
CA LYS A 875 -5.16 -13.21 -14.84
C LYS A 875 -4.14 -12.11 -14.54
N TRP A 876 -3.45 -12.20 -13.41
CA TRP A 876 -2.43 -11.22 -13.02
C TRP A 876 -1.13 -11.36 -13.83
N TYR A 877 -0.68 -12.59 -14.11
CA TYR A 877 0.46 -12.81 -15.00
C TYR A 877 0.21 -12.26 -16.40
N ARG A 878 -1.02 -12.41 -16.93
CA ARG A 878 -1.40 -11.85 -18.23
C ARG A 878 -1.33 -10.33 -18.25
N LYS A 879 -1.88 -9.66 -17.24
CA LYS A 879 -1.78 -8.20 -17.13
C LYS A 879 -0.32 -7.70 -17.11
N ALA A 880 0.58 -8.43 -16.44
CA ALA A 880 2.00 -8.09 -16.45
C ALA A 880 2.64 -8.38 -17.81
N ALA A 881 2.34 -9.54 -18.40
CA ALA A 881 2.88 -9.99 -19.68
C ALA A 881 2.49 -9.09 -20.86
N ASP A 882 1.25 -8.62 -20.88
CA ASP A 882 0.71 -7.71 -21.91
C ASP A 882 1.42 -6.34 -21.89
N GLN A 883 1.98 -5.94 -20.75
CA GLN A 883 2.82 -4.74 -20.62
C GLN A 883 4.28 -4.98 -21.02
N GLY A 884 4.64 -6.19 -21.46
CA GLY A 884 6.01 -6.55 -21.84
C GLY A 884 6.88 -7.05 -20.68
N HIS A 885 6.34 -7.19 -19.45
CA HIS A 885 7.16 -7.57 -18.29
C HIS A 885 7.68 -9.02 -18.42
N ALA A 886 8.99 -9.17 -18.61
CA ALA A 886 9.66 -10.43 -18.93
C ALA A 886 9.31 -11.59 -17.98
N VAL A 887 9.31 -11.33 -16.66
CA VAL A 887 8.99 -12.36 -15.66
C VAL A 887 7.50 -12.72 -15.68
N GLY A 888 6.62 -11.76 -16.00
CA GLY A 888 5.18 -12.03 -16.18
C GLY A 888 4.91 -12.91 -17.40
N GLN A 889 5.59 -12.62 -18.52
CA GLN A 889 5.56 -13.46 -19.73
C GLN A 889 6.07 -14.87 -19.45
N PHE A 890 7.14 -15.00 -18.66
CA PHE A 890 7.67 -16.30 -18.24
C PHE A 890 6.63 -17.13 -17.48
N TYR A 891 6.03 -16.59 -16.43
CA TYR A 891 5.02 -17.31 -15.64
C TYR A 891 3.75 -17.62 -16.44
N LEU A 892 3.31 -16.72 -17.32
CA LEU A 892 2.20 -17.00 -18.23
C LEU A 892 2.53 -18.14 -19.21
N GLY A 893 3.76 -18.16 -19.74
CA GLY A 893 4.24 -19.25 -20.59
C GLY A 893 4.30 -20.59 -19.87
N LEU A 894 4.71 -20.62 -18.60
CA LEU A 894 4.66 -21.83 -17.76
C LEU A 894 3.22 -22.30 -17.51
N ALA A 895 2.31 -21.38 -17.23
CA ALA A 895 0.91 -21.70 -16.98
C ALA A 895 0.27 -22.41 -18.19
N TYR A 896 0.48 -21.90 -19.41
CA TYR A 896 0.03 -22.57 -20.63
C TYR A 896 0.74 -23.90 -20.90
N ARG A 897 2.03 -24.02 -20.55
CA ARG A 897 2.78 -25.26 -20.76
C ARG A 897 2.25 -26.40 -19.88
N ASN A 898 1.95 -26.07 -18.63
CA ASN A 898 1.57 -27.04 -17.60
C ASN A 898 0.05 -27.20 -17.45
N GLY A 899 -0.74 -26.30 -18.04
CA GLY A 899 -2.19 -26.28 -17.86
C GLY A 899 -2.64 -25.76 -16.48
N GLN A 900 -1.87 -24.85 -15.88
CA GLN A 900 -2.17 -24.27 -14.57
C GLN A 900 -3.08 -23.06 -14.74
N GLY A 901 -4.35 -23.16 -14.32
CA GLY A 901 -5.34 -22.08 -14.43
C GLY A 901 -5.85 -21.79 -15.85
N VAL A 902 -5.30 -22.47 -16.86
CA VAL A 902 -5.68 -22.44 -18.28
C VAL A 902 -5.51 -23.84 -18.87
N ASP A 903 -6.15 -24.10 -20.01
CA ASP A 903 -5.91 -25.34 -20.75
C ASP A 903 -4.46 -25.39 -21.27
N VAL A 904 -3.91 -26.60 -21.38
CA VAL A 904 -2.58 -26.81 -21.95
C VAL A 904 -2.56 -26.33 -23.40
N ASP A 905 -1.70 -25.36 -23.69
CA ASP A 905 -1.47 -24.85 -25.04
C ASP A 905 0.02 -24.60 -25.24
N HIS A 906 0.70 -25.57 -25.86
CA HIS A 906 2.13 -25.48 -26.10
C HIS A 906 2.52 -24.39 -27.10
N ALA A 907 1.63 -23.99 -28.02
CA ALA A 907 1.92 -22.93 -28.98
C ALA A 907 1.92 -21.55 -28.30
N GLN A 908 0.91 -21.30 -27.46
CA GLN A 908 0.88 -20.11 -26.61
C GLN A 908 2.04 -20.10 -25.61
N ALA A 909 2.31 -21.24 -24.96
CA ALA A 909 3.44 -21.37 -24.05
C ALA A 909 4.77 -20.98 -24.73
N LEU A 910 5.02 -21.50 -25.94
CA LEU A 910 6.22 -21.16 -26.70
C LEU A 910 6.30 -19.67 -27.05
N THR A 911 5.17 -19.05 -27.43
CA THR A 911 5.16 -17.61 -27.75
C THR A 911 5.57 -16.76 -26.55
N TRP A 912 4.95 -16.99 -25.39
CA TRP A 912 5.26 -16.23 -24.18
C TRP A 912 6.65 -16.53 -23.62
N LEU A 913 7.07 -17.79 -23.62
CA LEU A 913 8.41 -18.18 -23.18
C LEU A 913 9.51 -17.57 -24.07
N ARG A 914 9.29 -17.50 -25.40
CA ARG A 914 10.24 -16.85 -26.31
C ARG A 914 10.37 -15.35 -26.05
N LEU A 915 9.26 -14.65 -25.84
CA LEU A 915 9.31 -13.21 -25.50
C LEU A 915 10.11 -12.96 -24.21
N ALA A 916 9.92 -13.79 -23.17
CA ALA A 916 10.69 -13.70 -21.94
C ALA A 916 12.18 -14.08 -22.15
N ALA A 917 12.44 -15.10 -22.97
CA ALA A 917 13.79 -15.59 -23.28
C ALA A 917 14.62 -14.56 -24.07
N GLU A 918 13.99 -13.84 -25.00
CA GLU A 918 14.60 -12.77 -25.79
C GLU A 918 14.96 -11.55 -24.93
N GLN A 919 14.25 -11.33 -23.81
CA GLN A 919 14.58 -10.34 -22.78
C GLN A 919 15.64 -10.81 -21.77
N GLY A 920 16.24 -11.99 -21.99
CA GLY A 920 17.37 -12.47 -21.20
C GLY A 920 17.04 -13.36 -20.00
N ILE A 921 15.77 -13.73 -19.76
CA ILE A 921 15.42 -14.61 -18.64
C ILE A 921 15.97 -16.04 -18.90
N ALA A 922 17.04 -16.42 -18.19
CA ALA A 922 17.73 -17.71 -18.37
C ALA A 922 16.78 -18.92 -18.24
N ALA A 923 15.91 -18.92 -17.23
CA ALA A 923 14.91 -19.99 -17.07
C ALA A 923 13.94 -20.08 -18.27
N ALA A 924 13.56 -18.95 -18.87
CA ALA A 924 12.71 -18.92 -20.06
C ALA A 924 13.47 -19.43 -21.31
N GLN A 925 14.76 -19.09 -21.44
CA GLN A 925 15.63 -19.62 -22.49
C GLN A 925 15.76 -21.14 -22.38
N ARG A 926 16.01 -21.68 -21.18
CA ARG A 926 16.02 -23.14 -20.94
C ARG A 926 14.70 -23.78 -21.32
N HIS A 927 13.58 -23.23 -20.86
CA HIS A 927 12.27 -23.80 -21.19
C HIS A 927 11.96 -23.71 -22.68
N THR A 928 12.37 -22.63 -23.37
CA THR A 928 12.29 -22.53 -24.82
C THR A 928 13.14 -23.62 -25.50
N GLY A 929 14.35 -23.89 -25.00
CA GLY A 929 15.20 -24.98 -25.46
C GLY A 929 14.50 -26.35 -25.38
N VAL A 930 13.83 -26.64 -24.26
CA VAL A 930 13.03 -27.86 -24.09
C VAL A 930 11.89 -27.93 -25.10
N MET A 931 11.19 -26.83 -25.35
CA MET A 931 10.08 -26.81 -26.31
C MET A 931 10.56 -27.15 -27.73
N TYR A 932 11.73 -26.66 -28.13
CA TYR A 932 12.35 -27.00 -29.42
C TYR A 932 12.87 -28.44 -29.47
N GLU A 933 13.55 -28.91 -28.42
CA GLU A 933 14.12 -30.27 -28.38
C GLU A 933 13.06 -31.36 -28.49
N TYR A 934 11.88 -31.14 -27.91
CA TYR A 934 10.78 -32.12 -27.91
C TYR A 934 9.65 -31.80 -28.90
N GLY A 935 9.72 -30.69 -29.63
CA GLY A 935 8.67 -30.29 -30.58
C GLY A 935 7.33 -29.96 -29.91
N LEU A 936 7.38 -29.26 -28.77
CA LEU A 936 6.18 -28.86 -28.03
C LEU A 936 5.65 -27.55 -28.60
N GLY A 937 4.51 -27.59 -29.30
CA GLY A 937 3.91 -26.40 -29.92
C GLY A 937 4.65 -25.88 -31.17
N ILE A 938 5.67 -26.62 -31.62
CA ILE A 938 6.47 -26.34 -32.82
C ILE A 938 7.03 -27.65 -33.37
N GLU A 939 7.49 -27.65 -34.62
CA GLU A 939 8.26 -28.78 -35.16
C GLU A 939 9.55 -28.98 -34.34
N GLN A 940 9.90 -30.25 -34.11
CA GLN A 940 11.06 -30.62 -33.32
C GLN A 940 12.35 -30.13 -33.98
N ASP A 941 13.12 -29.32 -33.26
CA ASP A 941 14.42 -28.80 -33.70
C ASP A 941 15.41 -28.81 -32.53
N PRO A 942 16.11 -29.94 -32.28
CA PRO A 942 17.08 -30.04 -31.21
C PRO A 942 18.29 -29.12 -31.39
N VAL A 943 18.61 -28.72 -32.64
CA VAL A 943 19.74 -27.82 -32.91
C VAL A 943 19.42 -26.42 -32.41
N GLU A 944 18.21 -25.94 -32.69
CA GLU A 944 17.74 -24.66 -32.14
C GLU A 944 17.57 -24.75 -30.61
N GLY A 945 17.10 -25.90 -30.10
CA GLY A 945 17.00 -26.15 -28.66
C GLY A 945 18.34 -25.97 -27.92
N VAL A 946 19.43 -26.54 -28.45
CA VAL A 946 20.78 -26.39 -27.89
C VAL A 946 21.26 -24.94 -27.91
N LYS A 947 20.94 -24.15 -28.94
CA LYS A 947 21.29 -22.72 -28.95
C LYS A 947 20.63 -21.96 -27.80
N TRP A 948 19.39 -22.29 -27.46
CA TRP A 948 18.70 -21.69 -26.32
C TRP A 948 19.26 -22.14 -24.97
N TYR A 949 19.60 -23.42 -24.82
CA TYR A 949 20.32 -23.90 -23.63
C TYR A 949 21.67 -23.19 -23.48
N GLN A 950 22.39 -22.96 -24.59
CA GLN A 950 23.68 -22.30 -24.54
C GLN A 950 23.57 -20.83 -24.09
N LYS A 951 22.56 -20.08 -24.58
CA LYS A 951 22.29 -18.72 -24.10
C LYS A 951 22.03 -18.66 -22.58
N ALA A 952 21.32 -19.66 -22.04
CA ALA A 952 21.05 -19.74 -20.61
C ALA A 952 22.31 -20.18 -19.81
N ALA A 953 23.09 -21.10 -20.38
CA ALA A 953 24.36 -21.56 -19.80
C ALA A 953 25.41 -20.45 -19.76
N ASP A 954 25.44 -19.56 -20.75
CA ASP A 954 26.33 -18.38 -20.78
C ASP A 954 25.99 -17.38 -19.66
N GLN A 955 24.81 -17.48 -19.04
CA GLN A 955 24.38 -16.71 -17.85
C GLN A 955 24.59 -17.49 -16.54
N GLU A 956 25.44 -18.51 -16.54
CA GLU A 956 25.76 -19.35 -15.38
C GLU A 956 24.59 -20.20 -14.84
N GLU A 957 23.54 -20.46 -15.64
CA GLU A 957 22.45 -21.38 -15.23
C GLU A 957 22.93 -22.84 -15.32
N ALA A 958 23.26 -23.42 -14.16
CA ALA A 958 23.90 -24.75 -14.08
C ALA A 958 23.08 -25.88 -14.72
N LEU A 959 21.76 -25.86 -14.64
CA LEU A 959 20.92 -26.89 -15.28
C LEU A 959 20.99 -26.81 -16.82
N SER A 960 21.09 -25.61 -17.39
CA SER A 960 21.26 -25.45 -18.84
C SER A 960 22.64 -25.91 -19.31
N MET A 961 23.69 -25.70 -18.50
CA MET A 961 25.01 -26.29 -18.77
C MET A 961 24.95 -27.83 -18.80
N VAL A 962 24.14 -28.46 -17.93
CA VAL A 962 23.90 -29.92 -17.98
C VAL A 962 23.22 -30.31 -19.29
N TYR A 963 22.20 -29.58 -19.73
CA TYR A 963 21.53 -29.86 -21.02
C TYR A 963 22.48 -29.71 -22.22
N VAL A 964 23.35 -28.70 -22.23
CA VAL A 964 24.41 -28.57 -23.25
C VAL A 964 25.39 -29.74 -23.19
N GLY A 965 25.81 -30.14 -21.98
CA GLY A 965 26.66 -31.32 -21.78
C GLY A 965 26.03 -32.60 -22.33
N LEU A 966 24.74 -32.84 -22.04
CA LEU A 966 23.97 -33.99 -22.54
C LEU A 966 23.84 -33.98 -24.07
N ALA A 967 23.66 -32.80 -24.67
CA ALA A 967 23.60 -32.67 -26.13
C ALA A 967 24.91 -33.12 -26.79
N TYR A 968 26.06 -32.71 -26.23
CA TYR A 968 27.38 -33.16 -26.70
C TYR A 968 27.68 -34.62 -26.37
N GLU A 969 27.22 -35.14 -25.22
CA GLU A 969 27.43 -36.54 -24.83
C GLU A 969 26.69 -37.52 -25.77
N HIS A 970 25.45 -37.21 -26.12
CA HIS A 970 24.59 -38.08 -26.91
C HIS A 970 24.54 -37.73 -28.40
N GLY A 971 25.04 -36.56 -28.80
CA GLY A 971 25.00 -36.09 -30.19
C GLY A 971 23.61 -35.63 -30.64
N LYS A 972 22.76 -35.16 -29.71
CA LYS A 972 21.40 -34.71 -30.00
C LYS A 972 21.37 -33.18 -30.05
N GLY A 973 21.20 -32.61 -31.24
CA GLY A 973 21.23 -31.15 -31.45
C GLY A 973 22.63 -30.53 -31.51
N ALA A 974 23.66 -31.29 -31.13
CA ALA A 974 25.08 -30.96 -31.30
C ALA A 974 25.84 -32.19 -31.82
N GLU A 975 26.99 -32.00 -32.45
CA GLU A 975 27.87 -33.11 -32.81
C GLU A 975 28.43 -33.77 -31.54
N LYS A 976 28.46 -35.10 -31.50
CA LYS A 976 28.89 -35.85 -30.32
C LYS A 976 30.36 -35.55 -29.97
N ASP A 977 30.60 -35.05 -28.76
CA ASP A 977 31.92 -34.62 -28.28
C ASP A 977 32.00 -34.76 -26.75
N TYR A 978 32.63 -35.84 -26.28
CA TYR A 978 32.77 -36.09 -24.84
C TYR A 978 33.64 -35.05 -24.12
N ALA A 979 34.63 -34.44 -24.79
CA ALA A 979 35.50 -33.46 -24.16
C ALA A 979 34.73 -32.17 -23.85
N LYS A 980 33.91 -31.71 -24.80
CA LYS A 980 32.99 -30.58 -24.57
C LYS A 980 31.92 -30.92 -23.53
N ALA A 981 31.37 -32.14 -23.56
CA ALA A 981 30.41 -32.57 -22.55
C ALA A 981 31.01 -32.49 -21.14
N ALA A 982 32.22 -33.02 -20.94
CA ALA A 982 32.93 -32.96 -19.66
C ALA A 982 33.24 -31.52 -19.23
N GLU A 983 33.62 -30.62 -20.16
CA GLU A 983 33.85 -29.20 -19.86
C GLU A 983 32.58 -28.52 -19.30
N TRP A 984 31.43 -28.74 -19.94
CA TRP A 984 30.16 -28.18 -19.49
C TRP A 984 29.69 -28.77 -18.16
N TYR A 985 29.82 -30.10 -17.98
CA TYR A 985 29.55 -30.72 -16.69
C TYR A 985 30.47 -30.21 -15.59
N GLN A 986 31.74 -29.95 -15.88
CA GLN A 986 32.68 -29.38 -14.93
C GLN A 986 32.26 -27.97 -14.49
N LYS A 987 31.88 -27.10 -15.42
CA LYS A 987 31.36 -25.76 -15.11
C LYS A 987 30.14 -25.83 -14.18
N ALA A 988 29.15 -26.67 -14.52
CA ALA A 988 27.94 -26.84 -13.71
C ALA A 988 28.21 -27.50 -12.34
N ALA A 989 29.14 -28.45 -12.28
CA ALA A 989 29.53 -29.15 -11.06
C ALA A 989 30.24 -28.21 -10.06
N LEU A 990 31.04 -27.26 -10.57
CA LEU A 990 31.68 -26.20 -9.77
C LEU A 990 30.67 -25.21 -9.18
N LEU A 991 29.54 -24.99 -9.86
CA LEU A 991 28.38 -24.25 -9.32
C LEU A 991 27.56 -25.07 -8.32
N GLY A 992 27.94 -26.31 -8.05
CA GLY A 992 27.30 -27.19 -7.06
C GLY A 992 26.19 -28.08 -7.60
N HIS A 993 25.90 -28.08 -8.90
CA HIS A 993 24.75 -28.85 -9.44
C HIS A 993 24.98 -30.36 -9.37
N SER A 994 24.13 -31.07 -8.61
CA SER A 994 24.35 -32.48 -8.29
C SER A 994 24.27 -33.43 -9.50
N ASP A 995 23.37 -33.18 -10.48
CA ASP A 995 23.33 -33.98 -11.72
C ASP A 995 24.63 -33.83 -12.52
N ALA A 996 25.20 -32.63 -12.56
CA ALA A 996 26.44 -32.35 -13.26
C ALA A 996 27.62 -33.04 -12.59
N GLN A 997 27.67 -33.02 -11.25
CA GLN A 997 28.67 -33.74 -10.46
C GLN A 997 28.57 -35.25 -10.72
N LYS A 998 27.37 -35.81 -10.78
CA LYS A 998 27.16 -37.23 -11.14
C LYS A 998 27.61 -37.51 -12.58
N CYS A 999 27.24 -36.68 -13.56
CA CYS A 999 27.66 -36.88 -14.95
C CYS A 999 29.17 -36.75 -15.12
N LEU A 1000 29.81 -35.78 -14.46
CA LEU A 1000 31.25 -35.62 -14.47
C LEU A 1000 31.97 -36.79 -13.80
N ALA A 1001 31.42 -37.33 -12.71
CA ALA A 1001 31.95 -38.53 -12.07
C ALA A 1001 31.96 -39.73 -13.02
N VAL A 1002 30.87 -39.93 -13.78
CA VAL A 1002 30.80 -40.96 -14.84
C VAL A 1002 31.84 -40.72 -15.93
N MET A 1003 32.07 -39.46 -16.32
CA MET A 1003 33.11 -39.12 -17.31
C MET A 1003 34.50 -39.53 -16.83
N TYR A 1004 34.82 -39.30 -15.55
CA TYR A 1004 36.08 -39.74 -14.94
C TYR A 1004 36.16 -41.26 -14.73
N GLU A 1005 35.06 -41.93 -14.39
CA GLU A 1005 35.03 -43.38 -14.21
C GLU A 1005 35.39 -44.13 -15.51
N TYR A 1006 34.83 -43.68 -16.64
CA TYR A 1006 35.02 -44.34 -17.95
C TYR A 1006 36.05 -43.67 -18.85
N GLY A 1007 36.65 -42.55 -18.45
CA GLY A 1007 37.61 -41.80 -19.26
C GLY A 1007 36.97 -41.18 -20.52
N HIS A 1008 35.72 -40.75 -20.43
CA HIS A 1008 35.00 -40.12 -21.53
C HIS A 1008 35.32 -38.62 -21.57
N GLY A 1009 36.13 -38.20 -22.55
CA GLY A 1009 36.51 -36.79 -22.72
C GLY A 1009 37.51 -36.25 -21.68
N VAL A 1010 37.81 -37.03 -20.65
CA VAL A 1010 38.80 -36.77 -19.60
C VAL A 1010 39.66 -38.01 -19.38
N GLU A 1011 40.81 -37.85 -18.73
CA GLU A 1011 41.63 -39.00 -18.30
C GLU A 1011 40.89 -39.78 -17.21
N ALA A 1012 40.81 -41.11 -17.37
CA ALA A 1012 40.10 -41.97 -16.42
C ALA A 1012 40.74 -41.90 -15.03
N SER A 1013 39.91 -41.66 -14.00
CA SER A 1013 40.37 -41.53 -12.62
C SER A 1013 39.24 -41.90 -11.64
N ASN A 1014 39.34 -43.09 -11.05
CA ASN A 1014 38.39 -43.52 -10.01
C ASN A 1014 38.42 -42.62 -8.77
N ALA A 1015 39.56 -41.99 -8.47
CA ALA A 1015 39.67 -41.06 -7.34
C ALA A 1015 38.87 -39.76 -7.58
N GLU A 1016 38.94 -39.19 -8.78
CA GLU A 1016 38.11 -38.03 -9.14
C GLU A 1016 36.64 -38.43 -9.31
N ALA A 1017 36.34 -39.61 -9.85
CA ALA A 1017 34.98 -40.13 -9.91
C ALA A 1017 34.34 -40.23 -8.52
N VAL A 1018 35.04 -40.82 -7.55
CA VAL A 1018 34.60 -40.87 -6.14
C VAL A 1018 34.37 -39.46 -5.58
N ARG A 1019 35.29 -38.54 -5.82
CA ARG A 1019 35.17 -37.16 -5.31
C ARG A 1019 33.88 -36.50 -5.77
N TRP A 1020 33.57 -36.61 -7.06
CA TRP A 1020 32.36 -36.02 -7.63
C TRP A 1020 31.08 -36.79 -7.30
N TYR A 1021 31.13 -38.13 -7.26
CA TYR A 1021 30.01 -38.93 -6.74
C TYR A 1021 29.70 -38.60 -5.28
N ARG A 1022 30.72 -38.38 -4.45
CA ARG A 1022 30.55 -37.95 -3.06
C ARG A 1022 29.89 -36.58 -2.96
N ALA A 1023 30.35 -35.61 -3.74
CA ALA A 1023 29.72 -34.29 -3.79
C ALA A 1023 28.23 -34.35 -4.16
N ALA A 1024 27.86 -35.17 -5.15
CA ALA A 1024 26.47 -35.37 -5.54
C ALA A 1024 25.67 -36.12 -4.45
N ALA A 1025 26.27 -37.15 -3.86
CA ALA A 1025 25.66 -38.02 -2.87
C ALA A 1025 25.33 -37.30 -1.56
N GLU A 1026 26.22 -36.41 -1.11
CA GLU A 1026 26.05 -35.59 0.09
C GLU A 1026 24.91 -34.57 -0.05
N GLN A 1027 24.63 -34.12 -1.28
CA GLN A 1027 23.46 -33.28 -1.61
C GLN A 1027 22.16 -34.08 -1.74
N GLY A 1028 22.18 -35.39 -1.50
CA GLY A 1028 21.00 -36.23 -1.55
C GLY A 1028 20.75 -36.91 -2.91
N HIS A 1029 21.58 -36.70 -3.93
CA HIS A 1029 21.32 -37.24 -5.27
C HIS A 1029 21.32 -38.80 -5.27
N ALA A 1030 20.15 -39.42 -5.48
CA ALA A 1030 19.96 -40.87 -5.35
C ALA A 1030 20.93 -41.71 -6.21
N VAL A 1031 21.10 -41.39 -7.49
CA VAL A 1031 22.04 -42.13 -8.37
C VAL A 1031 23.50 -41.92 -7.94
N GLY A 1032 23.89 -40.70 -7.53
CA GLY A 1032 25.23 -40.42 -7.00
C GLY A 1032 25.52 -41.23 -5.73
N GLN A 1033 24.56 -41.32 -4.80
CA GLN A 1033 24.65 -42.17 -3.61
C GLN A 1033 24.81 -43.65 -3.97
N ARG A 1034 24.01 -44.17 -4.92
CA ARG A 1034 24.15 -45.54 -5.43
C ARG A 1034 25.55 -45.77 -6.02
N CYS A 1035 26.01 -44.89 -6.92
CA CYS A 1035 27.32 -45.01 -7.54
C CYS A 1035 28.44 -45.01 -6.50
N LEU A 1036 28.40 -44.09 -5.54
CA LEU A 1036 29.37 -44.05 -4.46
C LEU A 1036 29.37 -45.33 -3.62
N GLY A 1037 28.19 -45.88 -3.33
CA GLY A 1037 28.05 -47.17 -2.66
C GLY A 1037 28.71 -48.31 -3.45
N VAL A 1038 28.60 -48.31 -4.79
CA VAL A 1038 29.31 -49.27 -5.65
C VAL A 1038 30.82 -49.07 -5.57
N MET A 1039 31.32 -47.82 -5.59
CA MET A 1039 32.76 -47.54 -5.46
C MET A 1039 33.33 -48.08 -4.15
N TYR A 1040 32.65 -47.85 -3.01
CA TYR A 1040 33.04 -48.41 -1.71
C TYR A 1040 32.95 -49.93 -1.65
N ARG A 1041 31.93 -50.53 -2.27
CA ARG A 1041 31.78 -51.99 -2.31
C ARG A 1041 32.95 -52.66 -3.04
N ASN A 1042 33.43 -52.06 -4.11
CA ASN A 1042 34.48 -52.62 -4.96
C ASN A 1042 35.89 -52.18 -4.56
N GLY A 1043 36.03 -51.06 -3.82
CA GLY A 1043 37.33 -50.44 -3.54
C GLY A 1043 37.89 -49.63 -4.72
N ASP A 1044 37.00 -49.12 -5.59
CA ASP A 1044 37.39 -48.37 -6.78
C ASP A 1044 37.67 -46.91 -6.40
N GLY A 1045 38.94 -46.52 -6.32
CA GLY A 1045 39.34 -45.14 -5.96
C GLY A 1045 39.14 -44.77 -4.48
N VAL A 1046 38.66 -45.71 -3.66
CA VAL A 1046 38.52 -45.64 -2.20
C VAL A 1046 38.93 -46.96 -1.57
N GLU A 1047 39.21 -46.94 -0.27
CA GLU A 1047 39.36 -48.18 0.49
C GLU A 1047 38.03 -48.97 0.49
N GLN A 1048 38.11 -50.27 0.21
CA GLN A 1048 36.93 -51.12 0.17
C GLN A 1048 36.25 -51.17 1.54
N SER A 1049 34.96 -50.83 1.59
CA SER A 1049 34.16 -50.88 2.80
C SER A 1049 32.72 -51.25 2.47
N HIS A 1050 32.32 -52.45 2.88
CA HIS A 1050 30.92 -52.88 2.74
C HIS A 1050 29.97 -52.13 3.68
N GLU A 1051 30.47 -51.68 4.85
CA GLU A 1051 29.69 -50.88 5.79
C GLU A 1051 29.31 -49.52 5.19
N GLU A 1052 30.29 -48.80 4.65
CA GLU A 1052 30.05 -47.53 3.95
C GLU A 1052 29.18 -47.72 2.71
N ALA A 1053 29.42 -48.79 1.94
CA ALA A 1053 28.58 -49.12 0.80
C ALA A 1053 27.10 -49.30 1.20
N ALA A 1054 26.83 -50.03 2.27
CA ALA A 1054 25.48 -50.25 2.77
C ALA A 1054 24.81 -48.96 3.27
N VAL A 1055 25.57 -48.04 3.90
CA VAL A 1055 25.05 -46.71 4.29
C VAL A 1055 24.57 -45.93 3.07
N TRP A 1056 25.38 -45.87 2.01
CA TRP A 1056 25.02 -45.13 0.79
C TRP A 1056 23.91 -45.81 -0.01
N PHE A 1057 23.91 -47.14 -0.09
CA PHE A 1057 22.79 -47.88 -0.68
C PHE A 1057 21.48 -47.65 0.08
N ARG A 1058 21.51 -47.59 1.42
CA ARG A 1058 20.31 -47.28 2.23
C ARG A 1058 19.74 -45.91 1.89
N LYS A 1059 20.56 -44.86 1.91
CA LYS A 1059 20.12 -43.49 1.58
C LYS A 1059 19.49 -43.39 0.19
N SER A 1060 20.03 -44.11 -0.80
CA SER A 1060 19.52 -44.13 -2.17
C SER A 1060 18.24 -44.98 -2.30
N ALA A 1061 18.20 -46.14 -1.64
CA ALA A 1061 17.08 -47.08 -1.66
C ALA A 1061 15.81 -46.50 -1.01
N GLU A 1062 15.98 -45.73 0.07
CA GLU A 1062 14.90 -45.00 0.75
C GLU A 1062 14.25 -43.92 -0.13
N GLN A 1063 14.99 -43.39 -1.10
CA GLN A 1063 14.47 -42.47 -2.13
C GLN A 1063 13.78 -43.19 -3.29
N GLY A 1064 13.72 -44.53 -3.26
CA GLY A 1064 13.02 -45.33 -4.27
C GLY A 1064 13.91 -45.91 -5.37
N GLU A 1065 15.23 -45.67 -5.39
CA GLU A 1065 16.08 -46.12 -6.49
C GLU A 1065 16.23 -47.66 -6.50
N ALA A 1066 15.69 -48.31 -7.54
CA ALA A 1066 15.52 -49.75 -7.60
C ALA A 1066 16.85 -50.54 -7.53
N THR A 1067 17.92 -50.01 -8.10
CA THR A 1067 19.23 -50.71 -8.11
C THR A 1067 19.88 -50.69 -6.73
N ALA A 1068 19.75 -49.60 -5.99
CA ALA A 1068 20.21 -49.45 -4.61
C ALA A 1068 19.37 -50.29 -3.67
N GLN A 1069 18.06 -50.40 -3.88
CA GLN A 1069 17.20 -51.34 -3.16
C GLN A 1069 17.67 -52.79 -3.36
N LEU A 1070 18.02 -53.17 -4.60
CA LEU A 1070 18.61 -54.48 -4.88
C LEU A 1070 19.95 -54.69 -4.16
N TYR A 1071 20.86 -53.71 -4.21
CA TYR A 1071 22.16 -53.83 -3.55
C TYR A 1071 22.05 -53.87 -2.02
N LEU A 1072 21.18 -53.05 -1.42
CA LEU A 1072 20.91 -53.08 0.01
C LEU A 1072 20.26 -54.41 0.42
N GLY A 1073 19.30 -54.90 -0.37
CA GLY A 1073 18.67 -56.19 -0.15
C GLY A 1073 19.69 -57.33 -0.18
N ALA A 1074 20.61 -57.32 -1.16
CA ALA A 1074 21.72 -58.28 -1.21
C ALA A 1074 22.65 -58.15 0.01
N SER A 1075 23.00 -56.93 0.44
CA SER A 1075 23.79 -56.70 1.66
C SER A 1075 23.15 -57.31 2.90
N TYR A 1076 21.83 -57.20 3.08
CA TYR A 1076 21.11 -57.83 4.19
C TYR A 1076 21.04 -59.36 4.08
N LEU A 1077 20.87 -59.91 2.87
CA LEU A 1077 20.84 -61.36 2.65
C LEU A 1077 22.20 -62.01 2.94
N ASP A 1078 23.29 -61.35 2.53
CA ASP A 1078 24.65 -61.89 2.65
C ASP A 1078 25.36 -61.44 3.93
N GLY A 1079 24.79 -60.50 4.71
CA GLY A 1079 25.42 -59.93 5.90
C GLY A 1079 26.63 -59.04 5.59
N LEU A 1080 26.66 -58.40 4.41
CA LEU A 1080 27.78 -57.59 3.94
C LEU A 1080 27.59 -56.12 4.33
N GLY A 1081 28.33 -55.67 5.34
CA GLY A 1081 28.29 -54.28 5.83
C GLY A 1081 27.08 -53.96 6.72
N VAL A 1082 26.19 -54.92 6.90
CA VAL A 1082 25.03 -54.89 7.80
C VAL A 1082 24.88 -56.27 8.44
N GLU A 1083 24.24 -56.33 9.61
CA GLU A 1083 23.87 -57.61 10.21
C GLU A 1083 22.94 -58.38 9.27
N GLN A 1084 23.19 -59.68 9.10
CA GLN A 1084 22.39 -60.52 8.20
C GLN A 1084 20.93 -60.53 8.66
N ASN A 1085 20.02 -60.15 7.74
CA ASN A 1085 18.60 -60.14 8.00
C ASN A 1085 17.84 -60.55 6.73
N LEU A 1086 17.29 -61.76 6.73
CA LEU A 1086 16.64 -62.32 5.55
C LEU A 1086 15.29 -61.64 5.24
N GLU A 1087 14.56 -61.19 6.26
CA GLU A 1087 13.26 -60.52 6.09
C GLU A 1087 13.43 -59.11 5.48
N GLU A 1088 14.38 -58.34 5.99
CA GLU A 1088 14.74 -57.04 5.42
C GLU A 1088 15.32 -57.20 4.01
N GLY A 1089 16.22 -58.17 3.82
CA GLY A 1089 16.78 -58.50 2.51
C GLY A 1089 15.70 -58.81 1.48
N TYR A 1090 14.72 -59.65 1.85
CA TYR A 1090 13.54 -59.94 1.03
C TYR A 1090 12.72 -58.67 0.71
N SER A 1091 12.40 -57.87 1.73
CA SER A 1091 11.58 -56.66 1.57
C SER A 1091 12.18 -55.70 0.53
N TRP A 1092 13.48 -55.46 0.60
CA TRP A 1092 14.18 -54.57 -0.33
C TRP A 1092 14.32 -55.16 -1.75
N VAL A 1093 14.68 -56.45 -1.87
CA VAL A 1093 14.73 -57.11 -3.19
C VAL A 1093 13.35 -57.13 -3.85
N LYS A 1094 12.29 -57.37 -3.07
CA LYS A 1094 10.91 -57.34 -3.56
C LYS A 1094 10.52 -55.96 -4.08
N LYS A 1095 10.79 -54.88 -3.33
CA LYS A 1095 10.53 -53.51 -3.80
C LYS A 1095 11.22 -53.22 -5.14
N ALA A 1096 12.48 -53.64 -5.30
CA ALA A 1096 13.20 -53.49 -6.56
C ALA A 1096 12.60 -54.33 -7.70
N ALA A 1097 12.17 -55.56 -7.41
CA ALA A 1097 11.55 -56.45 -8.39
C ALA A 1097 10.16 -55.98 -8.84
N ASP A 1098 9.37 -55.42 -7.92
CA ASP A 1098 8.04 -54.82 -8.16
C ASP A 1098 8.17 -53.57 -9.07
N GLN A 1099 9.29 -52.85 -8.98
CA GLN A 1099 9.64 -51.77 -9.92
C GLN A 1099 10.10 -52.26 -11.31
N GLY A 1100 10.16 -53.58 -11.53
CA GLY A 1100 10.47 -54.17 -12.83
C GLY A 1100 11.95 -54.53 -13.05
N LEU A 1101 12.85 -54.29 -12.09
CA LEU A 1101 14.28 -54.52 -12.27
C LEU A 1101 14.60 -56.01 -12.49
N ALA A 1102 15.02 -56.39 -13.70
CA ALA A 1102 15.28 -57.79 -14.09
C ALA A 1102 16.15 -58.56 -13.09
N ARG A 1103 17.28 -57.97 -12.69
CA ARG A 1103 18.21 -58.61 -11.73
C ARG A 1103 17.59 -58.83 -10.35
N ALA A 1104 16.70 -57.94 -9.91
CA ALA A 1104 15.97 -58.12 -8.66
C ALA A 1104 14.89 -59.21 -8.78
N GLN A 1105 14.21 -59.29 -9.92
CA GLN A 1105 13.26 -60.37 -10.23
C GLN A 1105 13.96 -61.74 -10.24
N VAL A 1106 15.18 -61.84 -10.79
CA VAL A 1106 15.99 -63.05 -10.72
C VAL A 1106 16.33 -63.42 -9.27
N ASN A 1107 16.85 -62.46 -8.49
CA ASN A 1107 17.18 -62.71 -7.09
C ASN A 1107 15.95 -63.16 -6.28
N LEU A 1108 14.80 -62.52 -6.47
CA LEU A 1108 13.55 -62.89 -5.83
C LEU A 1108 13.06 -64.27 -6.27
N GLY A 1109 13.18 -64.60 -7.57
CA GLY A 1109 12.88 -65.92 -8.10
C GLY A 1109 13.73 -67.01 -7.45
N ILE A 1110 15.04 -66.77 -7.27
CA ILE A 1110 15.95 -67.70 -6.58
C ILE A 1110 15.53 -67.89 -5.11
N MET A 1111 15.11 -66.81 -4.43
CA MET A 1111 14.62 -66.91 -3.05
C MET A 1111 13.38 -67.81 -2.92
N TYR A 1112 12.46 -67.74 -3.89
CA TYR A 1112 11.29 -68.63 -3.96
C TYR A 1112 11.65 -70.08 -4.32
N THR A 1113 12.70 -70.33 -5.12
CA THR A 1113 13.14 -71.71 -5.41
C THR A 1113 13.84 -72.37 -4.23
N ASP A 1114 14.65 -71.60 -3.51
CA ASP A 1114 15.51 -72.10 -2.43
C ASP A 1114 14.77 -72.26 -1.09
N GLY A 1115 13.63 -71.57 -0.91
CA GLY A 1115 12.80 -71.65 0.30
C GLY A 1115 13.48 -71.14 1.57
N ARG A 1116 14.55 -70.33 1.45
CA ARG A 1116 15.41 -69.89 2.56
C ARG A 1116 14.79 -68.79 3.44
N CYS A 1117 13.77 -68.09 2.96
CA CYS A 1117 13.07 -67.02 3.71
C CYS A 1117 11.56 -66.96 3.41
N LEU A 1118 11.08 -67.75 2.45
CA LEU A 1118 9.70 -67.79 1.97
C LEU A 1118 9.27 -69.25 1.85
N GLU A 1119 7.96 -69.50 1.89
CA GLU A 1119 7.45 -70.79 1.48
C GLU A 1119 7.81 -71.03 0.00
N LYS A 1120 8.35 -72.21 -0.29
CA LYS A 1120 8.82 -72.56 -1.62
C LYS A 1120 7.67 -72.45 -2.62
N ASN A 1121 7.81 -71.59 -3.61
CA ASN A 1121 6.79 -71.37 -4.63
C ASN A 1121 7.41 -71.35 -6.02
N MET A 1122 7.46 -72.54 -6.65
CA MET A 1122 8.08 -72.69 -7.97
C MET A 1122 7.30 -71.98 -9.08
N ALA A 1123 5.98 -71.80 -8.94
CA ALA A 1123 5.17 -71.10 -9.92
C ALA A 1123 5.48 -69.60 -9.93
N GLU A 1124 5.56 -68.98 -8.75
CA GLU A 1124 5.92 -67.56 -8.62
C GLU A 1124 7.37 -67.30 -9.08
N ALA A 1125 8.29 -68.22 -8.75
CA ALA A 1125 9.66 -68.16 -9.26
C ALA A 1125 9.72 -68.22 -10.79
N ALA A 1126 8.95 -69.12 -11.42
CA ALA A 1126 8.88 -69.21 -12.89
C ALA A 1126 8.33 -67.94 -13.54
N GLU A 1127 7.32 -67.29 -12.94
CA GLU A 1127 6.80 -66.01 -13.42
C GLU A 1127 7.84 -64.89 -13.34
N LEU A 1128 8.57 -64.79 -12.23
CA LEU A 1128 9.63 -63.79 -12.05
C LEU A 1128 10.79 -64.01 -13.03
N PHE A 1129 11.22 -65.26 -13.23
CA PHE A 1129 12.23 -65.58 -14.24
C PHE A 1129 11.72 -65.30 -15.66
N ARG A 1130 10.44 -65.53 -15.96
CA ARG A 1130 9.85 -65.19 -17.26
C ARG A 1130 9.88 -63.68 -17.51
N LYS A 1131 9.51 -62.87 -16.51
CA LYS A 1131 9.55 -61.40 -16.59
C LYS A 1131 10.99 -60.88 -16.80
N ALA A 1132 11.97 -61.43 -16.11
CA ALA A 1132 13.38 -61.04 -16.28
C ALA A 1132 13.98 -61.56 -17.60
N ALA A 1133 13.63 -62.77 -18.02
CA ALA A 1133 14.09 -63.36 -19.28
C ALA A 1133 13.55 -62.60 -20.50
N ALA A 1134 12.31 -62.08 -20.42
CA ALA A 1134 11.72 -61.21 -21.43
C ALA A 1134 12.46 -59.87 -21.57
N GLN A 1135 13.16 -59.42 -20.51
CA GLN A 1135 14.06 -58.27 -20.53
C GLN A 1135 15.48 -58.63 -21.02
N GLY A 1136 15.72 -59.89 -21.37
CA GLY A 1136 16.99 -60.36 -21.91
C GLY A 1136 17.98 -60.93 -20.87
N ASP A 1137 17.61 -61.04 -19.58
CA ASP A 1137 18.56 -61.51 -18.55
C ASP A 1137 18.95 -62.99 -18.75
N SER A 1138 20.23 -63.26 -18.99
CA SER A 1138 20.74 -64.59 -19.32
C SER A 1138 20.69 -65.58 -18.14
N ASN A 1139 20.78 -65.10 -16.89
CA ASN A 1139 20.59 -65.95 -15.72
C ASN A 1139 19.12 -66.37 -15.61
N ALA A 1140 18.19 -65.45 -15.80
CA ALA A 1140 16.75 -65.72 -15.82
C ALA A 1140 16.39 -66.76 -16.88
N GLN A 1141 16.92 -66.58 -18.10
CA GLN A 1141 16.75 -67.52 -19.21
C GLN A 1141 17.30 -68.91 -18.85
N CYS A 1142 18.48 -69.00 -18.23
CA CYS A 1142 19.03 -70.28 -17.78
C CYS A 1142 18.19 -70.94 -16.66
N HIS A 1143 17.71 -70.15 -15.69
CA HIS A 1143 16.85 -70.65 -14.62
C HIS A 1143 15.49 -71.15 -15.14
N LEU A 1144 14.90 -70.42 -16.09
CA LEU A 1144 13.65 -70.81 -16.74
C LEU A 1144 13.82 -72.05 -17.61
N GLY A 1145 14.95 -72.17 -18.33
CA GLY A 1145 15.32 -73.39 -19.06
C GLY A 1145 15.38 -74.62 -18.17
N LYS A 1146 15.98 -74.48 -16.97
CA LYS A 1146 16.02 -75.55 -15.96
C LYS A 1146 14.64 -75.92 -15.42
N MET A 1147 13.77 -74.94 -15.22
CA MET A 1147 12.40 -75.19 -14.74
C MET A 1147 11.57 -75.97 -15.76
N TYR A 1148 11.66 -75.63 -17.05
CA TYR A 1148 11.02 -76.40 -18.12
C TYR A 1148 11.65 -77.80 -18.32
N GLU A 1149 12.97 -77.95 -18.09
CA GLU A 1149 13.65 -79.25 -18.18
C GLU A 1149 13.11 -80.25 -17.15
N HIS A 1150 12.80 -79.78 -15.94
CA HIS A 1150 12.38 -80.63 -14.81
C HIS A 1150 10.88 -80.59 -14.49
N GLY A 1151 10.12 -79.65 -15.08
CA GLY A 1151 8.71 -79.44 -14.74
C GLY A 1151 8.51 -78.76 -13.37
N ASP A 1152 9.48 -77.96 -12.94
CA ASP A 1152 9.45 -77.28 -11.64
C ASP A 1152 8.63 -75.97 -11.74
N GLY A 1153 7.37 -75.99 -11.30
CA GLY A 1153 6.50 -74.79 -11.31
C GLY A 1153 5.93 -74.41 -12.69
N VAL A 1154 6.28 -75.18 -13.73
CA VAL A 1154 5.76 -75.15 -15.09
C VAL A 1154 5.62 -76.60 -15.58
N ASP A 1155 4.79 -76.85 -16.58
CA ASP A 1155 4.74 -78.18 -17.20
C ASP A 1155 6.10 -78.51 -17.85
N GLN A 1156 6.55 -79.76 -17.72
CA GLN A 1156 7.81 -80.19 -18.31
C GLN A 1156 7.75 -80.07 -19.84
N ASP A 1157 8.63 -79.25 -20.40
CA ASP A 1157 8.72 -79.01 -21.84
C ASP A 1157 10.19 -78.85 -22.26
N LEU A 1158 10.76 -79.96 -22.74
CA LEU A 1158 12.16 -80.00 -23.17
C LEU A 1158 12.45 -79.09 -24.37
N LYS A 1159 11.44 -78.77 -25.19
CA LYS A 1159 11.61 -77.84 -26.32
C LYS A 1159 11.72 -76.40 -25.83
N GLN A 1160 10.88 -76.01 -24.86
CA GLN A 1160 11.02 -74.72 -24.20
C GLN A 1160 12.33 -74.62 -23.43
N ALA A 1161 12.73 -75.68 -22.72
CA ALA A 1161 14.02 -75.74 -22.04
C ALA A 1161 15.18 -75.48 -23.01
N PHE A 1162 15.16 -76.13 -24.18
CA PHE A 1162 16.16 -75.94 -25.23
C PHE A 1162 16.22 -74.48 -25.71
N VAL A 1163 15.07 -73.87 -26.03
CA VAL A 1163 14.99 -72.47 -26.49
C VAL A 1163 15.60 -71.50 -25.46
N TRP A 1164 15.20 -71.62 -24.19
CA TRP A 1164 15.70 -70.73 -23.15
C TRP A 1164 17.20 -70.93 -22.86
N TYR A 1165 17.70 -72.17 -22.89
CA TYR A 1165 19.13 -72.43 -22.79
C TYR A 1165 19.92 -71.90 -23.98
N THR A 1166 19.38 -71.95 -25.21
CA THR A 1166 20.01 -71.35 -26.39
C THR A 1166 20.13 -69.84 -26.24
N MET A 1167 19.04 -69.15 -25.87
CA MET A 1167 19.06 -67.69 -25.68
C MET A 1167 20.08 -67.26 -24.61
N ALA A 1168 20.20 -68.02 -23.52
CA ALA A 1168 21.21 -67.76 -22.50
C ALA A 1168 22.64 -68.08 -22.99
N ALA A 1169 22.81 -69.16 -23.74
CA ALA A 1169 24.11 -69.59 -24.28
C ALA A 1169 24.66 -68.63 -25.35
N ASP A 1170 23.78 -68.03 -26.16
CA ASP A 1170 24.11 -66.99 -27.15
C ASP A 1170 24.62 -65.70 -26.46
N GLN A 1171 24.27 -65.51 -25.19
CA GLN A 1171 24.81 -64.48 -24.30
C GLN A 1171 26.00 -64.97 -23.46
N ASP A 1172 26.68 -66.01 -23.94
CA ASP A 1172 27.86 -66.63 -23.33
C ASP A 1172 27.66 -67.26 -21.94
N HIS A 1173 26.44 -67.62 -21.53
CA HIS A 1173 26.19 -68.20 -20.20
C HIS A 1173 26.65 -69.68 -20.08
N ASP A 1174 27.70 -69.93 -19.29
CA ASP A 1174 28.39 -71.23 -19.21
C ASP A 1174 27.52 -72.43 -18.77
N LYS A 1175 26.66 -72.24 -17.75
CA LYS A 1175 25.77 -73.31 -17.26
C LYS A 1175 24.68 -73.65 -18.28
N ALA A 1176 24.29 -72.67 -19.10
CA ALA A 1176 23.31 -72.87 -20.16
C ALA A 1176 23.94 -73.65 -21.31
N LYS A 1177 25.16 -73.29 -21.75
CA LYS A 1177 25.94 -74.05 -22.74
C LYS A 1177 26.10 -75.53 -22.35
N SER A 1178 26.42 -75.78 -21.08
CA SER A 1178 26.59 -77.14 -20.54
C SER A 1178 25.28 -77.94 -20.52
N SER A 1179 24.16 -77.28 -20.18
CA SER A 1179 22.84 -77.92 -20.14
C SER A 1179 22.27 -78.14 -21.54
N LEU A 1180 22.53 -77.21 -22.47
CA LEU A 1180 22.21 -77.34 -23.88
C LEU A 1180 22.94 -78.53 -24.51
N ALA A 1181 24.27 -78.65 -24.30
CA ALA A 1181 25.05 -79.78 -24.80
C ALA A 1181 24.53 -81.15 -24.30
N ARG A 1182 24.07 -81.20 -23.04
CA ARG A 1182 23.47 -82.39 -22.43
C ARG A 1182 22.11 -82.74 -23.05
N LEU A 1183 21.25 -81.74 -23.29
CA LEU A 1183 19.95 -81.93 -23.96
C LEU A 1183 20.12 -82.37 -25.41
N THR A 1184 21.06 -81.79 -26.15
CA THR A 1184 21.37 -82.21 -27.54
C THR A 1184 21.83 -83.67 -27.60
N THR A 1185 22.69 -84.08 -26.66
CA THR A 1185 23.18 -85.48 -26.60
C THR A 1185 22.06 -86.47 -26.26
N ALA A 1186 21.11 -86.08 -25.40
CA ALA A 1186 19.95 -86.90 -25.04
C ALA A 1186 18.93 -87.02 -26.18
N GLN A 1187 18.73 -85.93 -26.93
CA GLN A 1187 17.90 -85.90 -28.14
C GLN A 1187 18.50 -86.82 -29.23
N ASP A 1188 19.81 -86.72 -29.48
CA ASP A 1188 20.52 -87.57 -30.45
C ASP A 1188 20.46 -89.06 -30.11
N GLN A 1189 20.42 -89.42 -28.82
CA GLN A 1189 20.26 -90.80 -28.36
C GLN A 1189 18.80 -91.28 -28.49
N GLN A 1190 17.81 -90.44 -28.17
CA GLN A 1190 16.40 -90.77 -28.41
C GLN A 1190 16.07 -90.92 -29.90
N ASP A 1191 16.64 -90.09 -30.75
CA ASP A 1191 16.46 -90.18 -32.21
C ASP A 1191 17.11 -91.45 -32.77
N LYS A 1192 18.24 -91.90 -32.20
CA LYS A 1192 18.84 -93.21 -32.51
C LYS A 1192 18.00 -94.38 -32.00
N ASP A 1193 17.54 -94.34 -30.75
CA ASP A 1193 16.72 -95.41 -30.17
C ASP A 1193 15.35 -95.51 -30.88
N GLN A 1194 14.82 -94.39 -31.39
CA GLN A 1194 13.61 -94.35 -32.21
C GLN A 1194 13.88 -94.84 -33.63
N GLN A 1195 15.03 -94.51 -34.25
CA GLN A 1195 15.44 -95.11 -35.52
C GLN A 1195 15.65 -96.62 -35.42
N ASP A 1196 16.21 -97.11 -34.32
CA ASP A 1196 16.38 -98.54 -34.05
C ASP A 1196 15.03 -99.24 -33.81
N LYS A 1197 14.06 -98.56 -33.17
CA LYS A 1197 12.67 -99.04 -33.04
C LYS A 1197 11.93 -99.05 -34.37
N ASP A 1198 12.04 -97.97 -35.15
CA ASP A 1198 11.41 -97.85 -36.46
C ASP A 1198 12.01 -98.90 -37.42
N GLN A 1199 13.30 -99.23 -37.29
CA GLN A 1199 13.95 -100.31 -38.02
C GLN A 1199 13.48 -101.70 -37.54
N GLN A 1200 13.30 -101.91 -36.23
CA GLN A 1200 12.69 -103.14 -35.70
C GLN A 1200 11.24 -103.33 -36.16
N ASP A 1201 10.44 -102.27 -36.18
CA ASP A 1201 9.05 -102.29 -36.66
C ASP A 1201 9.00 -102.56 -38.17
N LYS A 1202 9.99 -102.06 -38.93
CA LYS A 1202 10.17 -102.37 -40.37
C LYS A 1202 10.56 -103.83 -40.60
N ASP A 1203 11.52 -104.35 -39.83
CA ASP A 1203 11.94 -105.75 -39.89
C ASP A 1203 10.80 -106.70 -39.48
N GLN A 1204 9.89 -106.24 -38.61
CA GLN A 1204 8.70 -106.98 -38.18
C GLN A 1204 7.57 -106.91 -39.23
N GLN A 1205 7.42 -105.79 -39.95
CA GLN A 1205 6.55 -105.68 -41.13
C GLN A 1205 7.03 -106.56 -42.30
N ASP A 1206 8.34 -106.58 -42.59
CA ASP A 1206 8.95 -107.44 -43.62
C ASP A 1206 8.75 -108.94 -43.30
N LYS A 1207 8.68 -109.30 -42.02
CA LYS A 1207 8.37 -110.67 -41.57
C LYS A 1207 6.90 -111.04 -41.79
N VAL A 1208 5.99 -110.09 -41.57
CA VAL A 1208 4.54 -110.25 -41.82
C VAL A 1208 4.23 -110.26 -43.32
N GLU A 1209 4.99 -109.54 -44.15
CA GLU A 1209 4.89 -109.62 -45.62
C GLU A 1209 5.41 -110.96 -46.15
N LYS A 1210 6.52 -111.50 -45.63
CA LYS A 1210 6.98 -112.85 -45.98
C LYS A 1210 5.99 -113.96 -45.61
N ASP A 1211 5.31 -113.85 -44.47
CA ASP A 1211 4.27 -114.81 -44.08
C ASP A 1211 3.00 -114.70 -44.96
N LYS A 1212 2.70 -113.50 -45.50
CA LYS A 1212 1.64 -113.30 -46.50
C LYS A 1212 2.00 -113.84 -47.88
N ASP A 1213 3.24 -113.70 -48.32
CA ASP A 1213 3.73 -114.27 -49.59
C ASP A 1213 3.69 -115.82 -49.54
N CYS A 1214 4.03 -116.42 -48.40
CA CYS A 1214 3.93 -117.87 -48.19
C CYS A 1214 2.47 -118.37 -48.25
N GLN A 1215 1.51 -117.59 -47.75
CA GLN A 1215 0.06 -117.89 -47.87
C GLN A 1215 -0.51 -117.62 -49.27
N GLN A 1216 0.12 -116.76 -50.08
CA GLN A 1216 -0.27 -116.57 -51.49
C GLN A 1216 0.26 -117.71 -52.38
N ASP A 1217 1.45 -118.24 -52.11
CA ASP A 1217 2.00 -119.40 -52.82
C ASP A 1217 1.21 -120.70 -52.55
N GLU A 1218 0.74 -120.93 -51.31
CA GLU A 1218 -0.19 -122.06 -51.01
C GLU A 1218 -1.55 -121.91 -51.71
N ASN A 1219 -2.06 -120.69 -51.85
CA ASN A 1219 -3.31 -120.42 -52.57
C ASN A 1219 -3.16 -120.52 -54.10
N GLN A 1220 -1.97 -120.25 -54.64
CA GLN A 1220 -1.66 -120.42 -56.06
C GLN A 1220 -1.48 -121.91 -56.42
N GLN A 1221 -0.85 -122.72 -55.56
CA GLN A 1221 -0.77 -124.18 -55.75
C GLN A 1221 -2.15 -124.88 -55.69
N ASN A 1222 -3.08 -124.40 -54.85
CA ASN A 1222 -4.46 -124.91 -54.83
C ASN A 1222 -5.28 -124.50 -56.07
N LYS A 1223 -4.96 -123.36 -56.70
CA LYS A 1223 -5.53 -122.94 -57.98
C LYS A 1223 -5.02 -123.78 -59.15
N ASP A 1224 -3.72 -124.05 -59.17
CA ASP A 1224 -3.08 -124.86 -60.22
C ASP A 1224 -3.49 -126.35 -60.14
N GLN A 1225 -3.94 -126.85 -58.99
CA GLN A 1225 -4.58 -128.17 -58.87
C GLN A 1225 -6.03 -128.21 -59.35
N GLN A 1226 -6.78 -127.10 -59.30
CA GLN A 1226 -8.14 -127.02 -59.85
C GLN A 1226 -8.16 -126.90 -61.38
N ASP A 1227 -7.17 -126.21 -61.97
CA ASP A 1227 -7.04 -126.08 -63.43
C ASP A 1227 -6.53 -127.37 -64.11
N MET A 1228 -6.05 -128.36 -63.34
CA MET A 1228 -5.65 -129.69 -63.85
C MET A 1228 -6.82 -130.70 -63.93
N VAL A 1229 -8.00 -130.34 -63.41
CA VAL A 1229 -9.25 -131.13 -63.44
C VAL A 1229 -10.17 -130.73 -64.62
N LEU A 1230 -9.80 -129.67 -65.35
CA LEU A 1230 -10.31 -129.27 -66.68
C LEU A 1230 -9.36 -129.79 -67.78
#